data_AF-A0A3S0VP94-F1
#
_entry.id   AF-A0A3S0VP94-F1
#
_cell.length_a   1.000
_cell.length_b   1.000
_cell.length_c   1.000
_cell.angle_alpha   90.00
_cell.angle_beta   90.00
_cell.angle_gamma   90.00
#
_symmetry.space_group_name_H-M   'P 1'
#
loop_
_entity.id
_entity.type
_entity.pdbx_description
1 polymer ?
#
loop_
_entity_poly.entity_id
_entity_poly.type
_entity_poly.pdbx_seq_one_letter_code
_entity_poly.pdbx_strand_id
1 'polypeptide(L)'
;MPGLIEKVNESLDVSGAFDNCFFHTYATHLLANKQALPEDLFTFTSIIGPHSAASKLQQKFATDPTLTLFEKQHRYSHPEEESPSFIVEKTLVLGFLLREWFATHMTQNIEIAEQMQAKVIVGFNEYINFRGWGTEKELLTSGEQGVLFQANEAFLEYAVLRNSETFAEKDKKPQFEKYFIGVDKDTALKNYWLAEGYTNYCQSMAKPNTKLSHADVAHVLEHLEQPITIFDQTAPKQLLERRISKLLDAYTNARVAGSSQEMLLSGEKKALYLATQDFLEYVVLRKSENFKQEDTLPEFEKYFTDKNKAFNKADFIQAFKMYWSAEGLTNYNQYISLPSTAATNIDEDLFIIGEEEEGAIIYRNEGSAETHPKMEVALNVREGHYKLLRTENTTALLDDYESSFKQYKIDREAILAHVGDKNSFAQKQPSIFAAAICPTGHLNTAPFDLLLNKIDEHQGFVKATEKEIEKARIEEQQRALEAEQVLELQKKLEEEQARALEAQKKLEEEQARTLEAQKKLEEEQARELEVQRKLEEEQASIDKPSPIVDQVDEVVDIVALDKKPKKNVKPKTGIDKENIPPQVNNVVHETQPQIKVNATKPKKKTVVEKHDLHEEARIEPIVHNLQPKKVKVPKAKKKPVVENHGDAIEVVIHPPIQQVEAIDKEQVHLKKEEPQVDDLHEEEILATHNVQAPIHEHPEVIHNDPVIVPPKEIKPEPKKEVFPEINNIIYKRSEFNKRMQELATQVESLKGRRYKEPVNSEDYQKLDAAYNKANKVHDILDKNGKKYFNKEISYAEFKRNADEAVQDARPVLENHRGAKEALEVILNVVLFLAVLARSAWNGKMTFFKVDTESVKKVDAVVESVNKAAPGA
;
A
#
# COMPACT_ATOMS: atom_id res chain seq x y z
N MET A 1 15.81 -29.54 2.05
CA MET A 1 15.56 -28.11 1.79
C MET A 1 16.77 -27.60 1.03
N PRO A 2 16.59 -26.90 -0.11
CA PRO A 2 17.70 -26.30 -0.84
C PRO A 2 18.51 -25.39 0.11
N GLY A 3 19.83 -25.43 0.00
CA GLY A 3 20.71 -24.60 0.82
C GLY A 3 20.52 -23.11 0.50
N LEU A 4 20.93 -22.21 1.40
CA LEU A 4 20.78 -20.76 1.19
C LEU A 4 21.37 -20.28 -0.14
N ILE A 5 22.49 -20.85 -0.57
CA ILE A 5 23.12 -20.55 -1.88
C ILE A 5 22.18 -20.85 -3.04
N GLU A 6 21.54 -22.02 -3.02
CA GLU A 6 20.62 -22.47 -4.05
C GLU A 6 19.37 -21.57 -4.06
N LYS A 7 18.79 -21.29 -2.89
CA LYS A 7 17.67 -20.34 -2.75
C LYS A 7 17.99 -18.95 -3.29
N VAL A 8 19.19 -18.43 -3.01
CA VAL A 8 19.65 -17.13 -3.49
C VAL A 8 19.90 -17.16 -5.01
N ASN A 9 20.42 -18.26 -5.55
CA ASN A 9 20.62 -18.40 -7.00
C ASN A 9 19.31 -18.56 -7.77
N GLU A 10 18.31 -19.19 -7.17
CA GLU A 10 16.96 -19.37 -7.74
C GLU A 10 16.02 -18.18 -7.45
N SER A 11 16.50 -17.16 -6.73
CA SER A 11 15.71 -15.98 -6.42
C SER A 11 15.33 -15.20 -7.68
N LEU A 12 14.10 -14.70 -7.69
CA LEU A 12 13.52 -13.95 -8.80
C LEU A 12 14.22 -12.60 -8.98
N ASP A 13 14.72 -12.34 -10.18
CA ASP A 13 15.26 -11.05 -10.59
C ASP A 13 14.13 -10.03 -10.85
N VAL A 14 13.90 -9.12 -9.89
CA VAL A 14 12.81 -8.15 -9.96
C VAL A 14 13.25 -6.89 -10.72
N SER A 15 12.34 -6.24 -11.44
CA SER A 15 12.66 -5.01 -12.18
C SER A 15 13.23 -3.89 -11.30
N GLY A 16 14.35 -3.31 -11.72
CA GLY A 16 14.94 -2.11 -11.12
C GLY A 16 14.45 -0.78 -11.70
N ALA A 17 13.39 -0.78 -12.53
CA ALA A 17 12.89 0.43 -13.17
C ALA A 17 12.54 1.52 -12.13
N PHE A 18 12.86 2.78 -12.43
CA PHE A 18 12.62 3.95 -11.56
C PHE A 18 13.30 3.89 -10.17
N ASP A 19 14.31 3.03 -10.02
CA ASP A 19 14.93 2.65 -8.73
C ASP A 19 13.92 2.14 -7.69
N ASN A 20 12.78 1.62 -8.15
CA ASN A 20 11.72 1.04 -7.30
C ASN A 20 11.96 -0.44 -6.97
N CYS A 21 13.18 -0.97 -7.13
CA CYS A 21 13.46 -2.40 -7.04
C CYS A 21 12.88 -3.03 -5.76
N PHE A 22 13.17 -2.46 -4.58
CA PHE A 22 12.59 -2.91 -3.32
C PHE A 22 11.05 -2.89 -3.31
N PHE A 23 10.43 -1.79 -3.78
CA PHE A 23 8.97 -1.67 -3.80
C PHE A 23 8.31 -2.62 -4.81
N HIS A 24 8.98 -2.91 -5.93
CA HIS A 24 8.54 -3.97 -6.84
C HIS A 24 8.66 -5.33 -6.16
N THR A 25 9.74 -5.62 -5.43
CA THR A 25 9.91 -6.86 -4.68
C THR A 25 8.80 -7.02 -3.64
N TYR A 26 8.48 -5.96 -2.90
CA TYR A 26 7.39 -5.96 -1.92
C TYR A 26 6.01 -6.10 -2.58
N ALA A 27 5.73 -5.37 -3.66
CA ALA A 27 4.49 -5.53 -4.43
C ALA A 27 4.31 -6.96 -4.97
N THR A 28 5.37 -7.54 -5.54
CA THR A 28 5.36 -8.92 -6.03
C THR A 28 5.09 -9.90 -4.89
N HIS A 29 5.71 -9.70 -3.72
CA HIS A 29 5.47 -10.51 -2.52
C HIS A 29 4.00 -10.46 -2.09
N LEU A 30 3.41 -9.26 -2.00
CA LEU A 30 2.01 -9.08 -1.64
C LEU A 30 1.07 -9.78 -2.64
N LEU A 31 1.28 -9.56 -3.94
CA LEU A 31 0.45 -10.15 -5.01
C LEU A 31 0.57 -11.67 -5.05
N ALA A 32 1.79 -12.22 -4.98
CA ALA A 32 2.03 -13.66 -5.04
C ALA A 32 1.46 -14.42 -3.84
N ASN A 33 1.43 -13.78 -2.67
CA ASN A 33 0.80 -14.34 -1.47
C ASN A 33 -0.68 -13.97 -1.31
N LYS A 34 -1.28 -13.27 -2.29
CA LYS A 34 -2.67 -12.77 -2.24
C LYS A 34 -2.96 -11.97 -0.96
N GLN A 35 -1.96 -11.25 -0.47
CA GLN A 35 -2.12 -10.36 0.68
C GLN A 35 -2.88 -9.10 0.25
N ALA A 36 -3.70 -8.58 1.17
CA ALA A 36 -4.35 -7.30 0.95
C ALA A 36 -3.30 -6.18 0.82
N LEU A 37 -3.49 -5.31 -0.16
CA LEU A 37 -2.74 -4.05 -0.23
C LEU A 37 -3.17 -3.13 0.94
N PRO A 38 -2.32 -2.17 1.37
CA PRO A 38 -2.72 -1.20 2.37
C PRO A 38 -4.01 -0.47 2.00
N GLU A 39 -4.93 -0.33 2.95
CA GLU A 39 -6.31 0.11 2.69
C GLU A 39 -6.38 1.51 2.04
N ASP A 40 -5.47 2.41 2.41
CA ASP A 40 -5.40 3.79 1.92
C ASP A 40 -4.36 3.98 0.79
N LEU A 41 -3.78 2.91 0.24
CA LEU A 41 -2.75 2.99 -0.82
C LEU A 41 -3.23 3.82 -2.03
N PHE A 42 -4.53 3.78 -2.33
CA PHE A 42 -5.13 4.48 -3.46
C PHE A 42 -5.73 5.85 -3.09
N THR A 43 -5.69 6.25 -1.82
CA THR A 43 -6.35 7.47 -1.32
C THR A 43 -5.46 8.35 -0.42
N PHE A 44 -4.26 7.90 -0.04
CA PHE A 44 -3.33 8.69 0.76
C PHE A 44 -2.90 9.96 0.03
N THR A 45 -2.66 11.03 0.80
CA THR A 45 -2.08 12.27 0.26
C THR A 45 -0.57 12.20 0.34
N SER A 46 0.09 12.17 -0.82
CA SER A 46 1.56 12.10 -0.88
C SER A 46 2.23 13.28 -0.19
N ILE A 47 3.32 12.99 0.53
CA ILE A 47 4.25 13.97 1.08
C ILE A 47 4.88 14.90 0.03
N ILE A 48 4.96 14.46 -1.22
CA ILE A 48 5.46 15.27 -2.35
C ILE A 48 4.41 16.28 -2.83
N GLY A 49 3.13 16.04 -2.52
CA GLY A 49 2.00 16.87 -2.90
C GLY A 49 1.16 16.31 -4.05
N PRO A 50 0.11 17.04 -4.47
CA PRO A 50 -0.98 16.52 -5.32
C PRO A 50 -0.59 16.26 -6.78
N HIS A 51 0.60 16.69 -7.20
CA HIS A 51 1.12 16.47 -8.56
C HIS A 51 2.17 15.36 -8.61
N SER A 52 2.33 14.61 -7.52
CA SER A 52 3.28 13.50 -7.43
C SER A 52 2.92 12.34 -8.38
N ALA A 53 3.85 11.39 -8.53
CA ALA A 53 3.64 10.22 -9.38
C ALA A 53 2.50 9.36 -8.83
N ALA A 54 2.49 9.12 -7.50
CA ALA A 54 1.41 8.39 -6.86
C ALA A 54 0.07 9.12 -7.02
N SER A 55 0.01 10.44 -6.80
CA SER A 55 -1.23 11.22 -6.94
C SER A 55 -1.81 11.14 -8.35
N LYS A 56 -0.95 11.16 -9.38
CA LYS A 56 -1.37 10.97 -10.78
C LYS A 56 -1.89 9.56 -11.04
N LEU A 57 -1.27 8.53 -10.44
CA LEU A 57 -1.72 7.14 -10.57
C LEU A 57 -3.02 6.89 -9.81
N GLN A 58 -3.23 7.47 -8.62
CA GLN A 58 -4.47 7.36 -7.85
C GLN A 58 -5.68 7.92 -8.62
N GLN A 59 -5.48 8.94 -9.45
CA GLN A 59 -6.53 9.44 -10.36
C GLN A 59 -6.93 8.41 -11.43
N LYS A 60 -6.03 7.47 -11.76
CA LYS A 60 -6.28 6.39 -12.73
C LYS A 60 -6.76 5.12 -12.03
N PHE A 61 -6.25 4.84 -10.84
CA PHE A 61 -6.54 3.64 -10.04
C PHE A 61 -7.13 4.05 -8.70
N ALA A 62 -8.46 4.00 -8.58
CA ALA A 62 -9.15 4.42 -7.37
C ALA A 62 -9.14 3.35 -6.26
N THR A 63 -8.98 2.07 -6.63
CA THR A 63 -9.07 0.92 -5.72
C THR A 63 -8.25 -0.26 -6.26
N ASP A 64 -7.91 -1.25 -5.43
CA ASP A 64 -7.21 -2.47 -5.86
C ASP A 64 -7.84 -3.18 -7.08
N PRO A 65 -9.17 -3.38 -7.17
CA PRO A 65 -9.81 -3.97 -8.37
C PRO A 65 -9.56 -3.22 -9.69
N THR A 66 -9.16 -1.94 -9.64
CA THR A 66 -8.85 -1.19 -10.88
C THR A 66 -7.53 -1.62 -11.51
N LEU A 67 -6.67 -2.35 -10.80
CA LEU A 67 -5.45 -2.96 -11.33
C LEU A 67 -5.75 -4.09 -12.34
N THR A 68 -6.98 -4.61 -12.40
CA THR A 68 -7.39 -5.60 -13.41
C THR A 68 -7.62 -4.98 -14.80
N LEU A 69 -7.19 -3.73 -15.00
CA LEU A 69 -7.35 -2.99 -16.25
C LEU A 69 -6.76 -3.75 -17.44
N PHE A 70 -5.58 -4.33 -17.26
CA PHE A 70 -4.83 -5.02 -18.31
C PHE A 70 -5.52 -6.34 -18.69
N GLU A 71 -6.02 -7.09 -17.71
CA GLU A 71 -6.81 -8.30 -17.93
C GLU A 71 -8.14 -8.01 -18.62
N LYS A 72 -8.80 -6.90 -18.27
CA LYS A 72 -10.04 -6.49 -18.94
C LYS A 72 -9.79 -6.19 -20.41
N GLN A 73 -8.77 -5.39 -20.69
CA GLN A 73 -8.40 -5.06 -22.06
C GLN A 73 -8.03 -6.32 -22.85
N HIS A 74 -7.20 -7.20 -22.28
CA HIS A 74 -6.80 -8.44 -22.93
C HIS A 74 -8.01 -9.33 -23.25
N ARG A 75 -8.92 -9.53 -22.30
CA ARG A 75 -10.16 -10.31 -22.52
C ARG A 75 -11.05 -9.71 -23.60
N TYR A 76 -11.08 -8.39 -23.74
CA TYR A 76 -11.84 -7.75 -24.81
C TYR A 76 -11.16 -7.86 -26.17
N SER A 77 -9.82 -7.84 -26.22
CA SER A 77 -9.07 -8.01 -27.47
C SER A 77 -8.97 -9.47 -27.92
N HIS A 78 -8.93 -10.42 -26.98
CA HIS A 78 -8.73 -11.85 -27.21
C HIS A 78 -9.69 -12.67 -26.34
N PRO A 79 -11.00 -12.68 -26.64
CA PRO A 79 -12.01 -13.32 -25.79
C PRO A 79 -11.86 -14.84 -25.66
N GLU A 80 -11.15 -15.47 -26.58
CA GLU A 80 -10.90 -16.93 -26.59
C GLU A 80 -9.63 -17.33 -25.82
N GLU A 81 -8.83 -16.36 -25.38
CA GLU A 81 -7.55 -16.61 -24.70
C GLU A 81 -7.68 -16.40 -23.18
N GLU A 82 -6.97 -17.22 -22.41
CA GLU A 82 -6.85 -16.99 -20.97
C GLU A 82 -5.94 -15.78 -20.71
N SER A 83 -6.43 -14.82 -19.92
CA SER A 83 -5.68 -13.61 -19.64
C SER A 83 -4.41 -13.93 -18.85
N PRO A 84 -3.24 -13.43 -19.27
CA PRO A 84 -2.05 -13.50 -18.44
C PRO A 84 -2.25 -12.66 -17.16
N SER A 85 -1.40 -12.89 -16.16
CA SER A 85 -1.53 -12.26 -14.84
C SER A 85 -1.21 -10.75 -14.82
N PHE A 86 -0.49 -10.26 -15.85
CA PHE A 86 0.03 -8.88 -15.95
C PHE A 86 0.76 -8.42 -14.69
N ILE A 87 1.46 -9.33 -14.02
CA ILE A 87 2.10 -9.03 -12.73
C ILE A 87 3.23 -8.00 -12.87
N VAL A 88 3.96 -7.97 -13.99
CA VAL A 88 4.99 -6.94 -14.23
C VAL A 88 4.35 -5.55 -14.31
N GLU A 89 3.24 -5.40 -15.03
CA GLU A 89 2.50 -4.14 -15.16
C GLU A 89 1.97 -3.66 -13.80
N LYS A 90 1.34 -4.57 -13.04
CA LYS A 90 0.82 -4.26 -11.71
C LYS A 90 1.92 -3.85 -10.74
N THR A 91 3.05 -4.56 -10.73
CA THR A 91 4.18 -4.26 -9.83
C THR A 91 4.85 -2.94 -10.18
N LEU A 92 4.98 -2.59 -11.46
CA LEU A 92 5.49 -1.28 -11.90
C LEU A 92 4.59 -0.12 -11.41
N VAL A 93 3.27 -0.28 -11.47
CA VAL A 93 2.31 0.73 -10.94
C VAL A 93 2.39 0.79 -9.42
N LEU A 94 2.32 -0.36 -8.74
CA LEU A 94 2.37 -0.45 -7.28
C LEU A 94 3.69 0.09 -6.71
N GLY A 95 4.81 -0.04 -7.43
CA GLY A 95 6.10 0.49 -7.01
C GLY A 95 6.09 1.99 -6.74
N PHE A 96 5.38 2.78 -7.58
CA PHE A 96 5.22 4.22 -7.36
C PHE A 96 4.31 4.54 -6.18
N LEU A 97 3.17 3.84 -6.08
CA LEU A 97 2.22 4.05 -4.99
C LEU A 97 2.86 3.73 -3.64
N LEU A 98 3.50 2.55 -3.52
CA LEU A 98 4.16 2.09 -2.30
C LEU A 98 5.32 3.00 -1.92
N ARG A 99 6.15 3.47 -2.87
CA ARG A 99 7.24 4.40 -2.55
C ARG A 99 6.76 5.62 -1.79
N GLU A 100 5.79 6.33 -2.36
CA GLU A 100 5.30 7.58 -1.77
C GLU A 100 4.44 7.30 -0.53
N TRP A 101 3.72 6.18 -0.50
CA TRP A 101 2.94 5.76 0.66
C TRP A 101 3.82 5.45 1.87
N PHE A 102 4.92 4.70 1.68
CA PHE A 102 5.92 4.41 2.73
C PHE A 102 6.47 5.71 3.33
N ALA A 103 6.92 6.64 2.48
CA ALA A 103 7.46 7.92 2.92
C ALA A 103 6.45 8.80 3.65
N THR A 104 5.20 8.79 3.19
CA THR A 104 4.10 9.53 3.83
C THR A 104 3.81 8.94 5.20
N HIS A 105 3.71 7.62 5.32
CA HIS A 105 3.48 6.92 6.60
C HIS A 105 4.62 7.15 7.60
N MET A 106 5.87 7.11 7.14
CA MET A 106 7.02 7.49 7.97
C MET A 106 6.87 8.88 8.55
N THR A 107 6.62 9.88 7.70
CA THR A 107 6.52 11.28 8.14
C THR A 107 5.37 11.52 9.11
N GLN A 108 4.31 10.72 8.97
CA GLN A 108 3.14 10.74 9.82
C GLN A 108 3.39 10.12 11.21
N ASN A 109 4.42 9.28 11.34
CA ASN A 109 4.76 8.59 12.58
C ASN A 109 6.08 9.11 13.18
N ILE A 110 5.98 10.04 14.13
CA ILE A 110 7.15 10.63 14.79
C ILE A 110 7.94 9.64 15.65
N GLU A 111 7.33 8.52 16.07
CA GLU A 111 8.05 7.50 16.84
C GLU A 111 9.14 6.84 16.00
N ILE A 112 8.91 6.68 14.70
CA ILE A 112 9.94 6.21 13.76
C ILE A 112 11.12 7.20 13.72
N ALA A 113 10.84 8.51 13.68
CA ALA A 113 11.87 9.54 13.71
C ALA A 113 12.74 9.45 14.98
N GLU A 114 12.10 9.23 16.14
CA GLU A 114 12.76 9.08 17.44
C GLU A 114 13.59 7.80 17.52
N GLN A 115 13.08 6.68 16.99
CA GLN A 115 13.80 5.39 16.92
C GLN A 115 15.04 5.47 16.02
N MET A 116 14.94 6.18 14.89
CA MET A 116 16.06 6.38 13.96
C MET A 116 17.13 7.33 14.51
N GLN A 117 16.75 8.24 15.42
CA GLN A 117 17.56 9.37 15.84
C GLN A 117 18.98 8.98 16.22
N ALA A 118 19.16 8.00 17.11
CA ALA A 118 20.51 7.63 17.60
C ALA A 118 21.45 7.23 16.46
N LYS A 119 20.98 6.39 15.52
CA LYS A 119 21.76 5.96 14.34
C LYS A 119 22.03 7.14 13.39
N VAL A 120 21.04 8.02 13.21
CA VAL A 120 21.18 9.21 12.37
C VAL A 120 22.23 10.18 12.91
N ILE A 121 22.27 10.43 14.23
CA ILE A 121 23.29 11.31 14.83
C ILE A 121 24.69 10.72 14.63
N VAL A 122 24.86 9.40 14.76
CA VAL A 122 26.13 8.72 14.45
C VAL A 122 26.51 8.94 12.98
N GLY A 123 25.60 8.66 12.04
CA GLY A 123 25.85 8.86 10.61
C GLY A 123 26.15 10.32 10.24
N PHE A 124 25.46 11.28 10.85
CA PHE A 124 25.75 12.71 10.66
C PHE A 124 27.14 13.09 11.15
N ASN A 125 27.55 12.58 12.32
CA ASN A 125 28.89 12.81 12.85
C ASN A 125 29.97 12.16 11.97
N GLU A 126 29.75 10.94 11.48
CA GLU A 126 30.63 10.27 10.52
C GLU A 126 30.78 11.11 9.25
N TYR A 127 29.68 11.57 8.67
CA TYR A 127 29.70 12.46 7.51
C TYR A 127 30.54 13.71 7.78
N ILE A 128 30.28 14.40 8.90
CA ILE A 128 30.98 15.63 9.25
C ILE A 128 32.49 15.41 9.36
N ASN A 129 32.89 14.31 10.02
CA ASN A 129 34.29 13.99 10.23
C ASN A 129 35.01 13.60 8.92
N PHE A 130 34.45 12.67 8.14
CA PHE A 130 35.05 12.24 6.87
C PHE A 130 35.10 13.39 5.86
N ARG A 131 34.03 14.16 5.74
CA ARG A 131 33.99 15.31 4.85
C ARG A 131 34.99 16.39 5.26
N GLY A 132 35.20 16.60 6.56
CA GLY A 132 36.23 17.49 7.10
C GLY A 132 37.67 17.08 6.74
N TRP A 133 37.92 15.78 6.50
CA TRP A 133 39.20 15.26 6.03
C TRP A 133 39.39 15.34 4.51
N GLY A 134 38.44 15.95 3.79
CA GLY A 134 38.49 16.12 2.35
C GLY A 134 37.96 14.91 1.56
N THR A 135 37.27 13.95 2.20
CA THR A 135 36.59 12.87 1.48
C THR A 135 35.59 13.46 0.49
N GLU A 136 35.59 12.93 -0.73
CA GLU A 136 34.65 13.35 -1.77
C GLU A 136 33.21 13.05 -1.34
N LYS A 137 32.34 14.05 -1.48
CA LYS A 137 30.92 13.95 -1.15
C LYS A 137 30.26 12.73 -1.81
N GLU A 138 30.62 12.44 -3.06
CA GLU A 138 30.04 11.35 -3.85
C GLU A 138 30.24 9.99 -3.18
N LEU A 139 31.40 9.76 -2.58
CA LEU A 139 31.71 8.53 -1.85
C LEU A 139 30.78 8.34 -0.65
N LEU A 140 30.54 9.41 0.12
CA LEU A 140 29.65 9.37 1.28
C LEU A 140 28.19 9.13 0.86
N THR A 141 27.77 9.72 -0.26
CA THR A 141 26.39 9.56 -0.75
C THR A 141 26.12 8.26 -1.51
N SER A 142 27.14 7.43 -1.74
CA SER A 142 27.03 6.16 -2.48
C SER A 142 26.75 4.94 -1.58
N GLY A 143 26.88 5.10 -0.26
CA GLY A 143 26.70 4.02 0.72
C GLY A 143 25.25 3.84 1.19
N GLU A 144 25.09 3.00 2.21
CA GLU A 144 23.80 2.68 2.84
C GLU A 144 23.04 3.93 3.35
N GLN A 145 23.77 4.92 3.85
CA GLN A 145 23.22 6.19 4.34
C GLN A 145 23.09 7.26 3.24
N GLY A 146 23.22 6.87 1.97
CA GLY A 146 23.27 7.80 0.84
C GLY A 146 22.05 8.71 0.76
N VAL A 147 20.84 8.16 0.92
CA VAL A 147 19.58 8.92 0.91
C VAL A 147 19.51 9.88 2.10
N LEU A 148 19.91 9.42 3.30
CA LEU A 148 19.97 10.23 4.51
C LEU A 148 20.87 11.45 4.33
N PHE A 149 22.05 11.27 3.75
CA PHE A 149 23.01 12.34 3.51
C PHE A 149 22.57 13.29 2.39
N GLN A 150 22.06 12.78 1.27
CA GLN A 150 21.57 13.62 0.17
C GLN A 150 20.39 14.49 0.62
N ALA A 151 19.46 13.93 1.41
CA ALA A 151 18.31 14.67 1.90
C ALA A 151 18.68 15.82 2.85
N ASN A 152 19.78 15.66 3.60
CA ASN A 152 20.21 16.59 4.65
C ASN A 152 21.49 17.34 4.27
N GLU A 153 21.90 17.28 3.00
CA GLU A 153 23.20 17.75 2.53
C GLU A 153 23.46 19.21 2.91
N ALA A 154 22.49 20.09 2.69
CA ALA A 154 22.67 21.52 2.94
C ALA A 154 22.97 21.82 4.42
N PHE A 155 22.38 21.06 5.34
CA PHE A 155 22.64 21.16 6.77
C PHE A 155 23.97 20.50 7.14
N LEU A 156 24.27 19.33 6.57
CA LEU A 156 25.50 18.60 6.85
C LEU A 156 26.74 19.35 6.36
N GLU A 157 26.72 19.91 5.15
CA GLU A 157 27.80 20.76 4.63
C GLU A 157 27.95 22.05 5.46
N TYR A 158 26.85 22.59 5.99
CA TYR A 158 26.93 23.68 6.97
C TYR A 158 27.58 23.24 8.27
N ALA A 159 27.23 22.06 8.80
CA ALA A 159 27.84 21.51 10.02
C ALA A 159 29.34 21.22 9.84
N VAL A 160 29.76 20.75 8.66
CA VAL A 160 31.17 20.58 8.28
C VAL A 160 31.89 21.92 8.31
N LEU A 161 31.36 22.92 7.59
CA LEU A 161 31.97 24.26 7.56
C LEU A 161 32.02 24.88 8.95
N ARG A 162 30.97 24.70 9.76
CA ARG A 162 30.87 25.19 11.14
C ARG A 162 31.89 24.54 12.07
N ASN A 163 32.28 23.30 11.81
CA ASN A 163 33.28 22.57 12.58
C ASN A 163 34.72 22.87 12.11
N SER A 164 34.90 23.69 11.07
CA SER A 164 36.21 24.12 10.58
C SER A 164 36.80 25.24 11.43
N GLU A 165 38.14 25.26 11.58
CA GLU A 165 38.88 26.36 12.20
C GLU A 165 38.68 27.70 11.46
N THR A 166 38.28 27.65 10.18
CA THR A 166 38.08 28.83 9.33
C THR A 166 36.67 29.43 9.42
N PHE A 167 35.78 28.88 10.25
CA PHE A 167 34.40 29.33 10.35
C PHE A 167 34.32 30.78 10.87
N ALA A 168 33.71 31.67 10.08
CA ALA A 168 33.53 33.08 10.43
C ALA A 168 32.05 33.48 10.55
N GLU A 169 31.79 34.63 11.17
CA GLU A 169 30.42 35.16 11.36
C GLU A 169 29.65 35.29 10.03
N LYS A 170 30.36 35.64 8.95
CA LYS A 170 29.80 35.75 7.59
C LYS A 170 29.31 34.42 7.00
N ASP A 171 29.79 33.30 7.54
CA ASP A 171 29.46 31.95 7.06
C ASP A 171 28.23 31.38 7.78
N LYS A 172 27.73 32.07 8.82
CA LYS A 172 26.49 31.69 9.51
C LYS A 172 25.32 31.72 8.55
N LYS A 173 24.61 30.60 8.48
CA LYS A 173 23.33 30.48 7.78
C LYS A 173 22.22 30.51 8.83
N PRO A 174 21.45 31.61 8.98
CA PRO A 174 20.45 31.75 10.05
C PRO A 174 19.46 30.59 10.11
N GLN A 175 19.12 30.00 8.96
CA GLN A 175 18.24 28.84 8.85
C GLN A 175 18.73 27.60 9.62
N PHE A 176 20.06 27.43 9.79
CA PHE A 176 20.67 26.29 10.46
C PHE A 176 21.35 26.67 11.79
N GLU A 177 21.91 27.88 11.90
CA GLU A 177 22.57 28.33 13.14
C GLU A 177 21.60 28.32 14.33
N LYS A 178 20.30 28.51 14.10
CA LYS A 178 19.25 28.40 15.13
C LYS A 178 19.29 27.09 15.94
N TYR A 179 19.83 26.01 15.37
CA TYR A 179 19.96 24.72 16.07
C TYR A 179 21.22 24.61 16.94
N PHE A 180 22.25 25.42 16.68
CA PHE A 180 23.54 25.37 17.38
C PHE A 180 23.67 26.40 18.51
N ILE A 181 22.73 27.36 18.63
CA ILE A 181 22.80 28.40 19.66
C ILE A 181 22.53 27.81 21.05
N GLY A 182 23.53 27.90 21.93
CA GLY A 182 23.38 27.56 23.35
C GLY A 182 23.30 26.06 23.64
N VAL A 183 23.65 25.20 22.68
CA VAL A 183 23.64 23.74 22.83
C VAL A 183 24.91 23.13 22.23
N ASP A 184 25.23 21.91 22.63
CA ASP A 184 26.32 21.13 22.03
C ASP A 184 25.94 20.64 20.62
N LYS A 185 26.95 20.14 19.90
CA LYS A 185 26.81 19.67 18.51
C LYS A 185 25.76 18.56 18.38
N ASP A 186 25.80 17.54 19.22
CA ASP A 186 24.92 16.37 19.06
C ASP A 186 23.47 16.75 19.37
N THR A 187 23.25 17.62 20.36
CA THR A 187 21.95 18.24 20.62
C THR A 187 21.47 19.07 19.42
N ALA A 188 22.35 19.84 18.77
CA ALA A 188 22.00 20.59 17.56
C ALA A 188 21.58 19.68 16.40
N LEU A 189 22.32 18.59 16.15
CA LEU A 189 21.99 17.59 15.13
C LEU A 189 20.64 16.92 15.41
N LYS A 190 20.36 16.57 16.68
CA LYS A 190 19.08 16.03 17.13
C LYS A 190 17.93 17.02 16.91
N ASN A 191 18.13 18.28 17.32
CA ASN A 191 17.12 19.32 17.16
C ASN A 191 16.78 19.55 15.68
N TYR A 192 17.80 19.57 14.80
CA TYR A 192 17.59 19.65 13.37
C TYR A 192 16.83 18.43 12.82
N TRP A 193 17.22 17.22 13.20
CA TRP A 193 16.57 15.98 12.74
C TRP A 193 15.07 15.97 13.02
N LEU A 194 14.69 16.28 14.26
CA LEU A 194 13.28 16.28 14.66
C LEU A 194 12.49 17.47 14.11
N ALA A 195 13.15 18.60 13.82
CA ALA A 195 12.49 19.80 13.32
C ALA A 195 12.21 19.77 11.80
N GLU A 196 13.20 19.35 11.00
CA GLU A 196 13.07 19.35 9.53
C GLU A 196 13.85 18.23 8.83
N GLY A 197 14.92 17.71 9.44
CA GLY A 197 15.77 16.69 8.80
C GLY A 197 15.05 15.38 8.48
N TYR A 198 14.16 14.94 9.37
CA TYR A 198 13.36 13.73 9.15
C TYR A 198 12.38 13.90 7.98
N THR A 199 11.66 15.02 7.92
CA THR A 199 10.73 15.30 6.81
C THR A 199 11.48 15.40 5.48
N ASN A 200 12.65 16.06 5.45
CA ASN A 200 13.50 16.13 4.26
C ASN A 200 13.91 14.74 3.78
N TYR A 201 14.28 13.87 4.72
CA TYR A 201 14.65 12.48 4.45
C TYR A 201 13.49 11.68 3.83
N CYS A 202 12.31 11.71 4.44
CA CYS A 202 11.14 11.02 3.90
C CYS A 202 10.73 11.58 2.52
N GLN A 203 10.77 12.90 2.33
CA GLN A 203 10.54 13.52 1.01
C GLN A 203 11.56 13.05 -0.02
N SER A 204 12.83 12.87 0.36
CA SER A 204 13.84 12.33 -0.55
C SER A 204 13.54 10.88 -0.93
N MET A 205 13.16 10.04 0.04
CA MET A 205 12.77 8.64 -0.22
C MET A 205 11.60 8.52 -1.19
N ALA A 206 10.62 9.44 -1.09
CA ALA A 206 9.44 9.49 -1.95
C ALA A 206 9.75 9.85 -3.42
N LYS A 207 10.91 10.44 -3.72
CA LYS A 207 11.24 10.86 -5.08
C LYS A 207 11.54 9.63 -5.96
N PRO A 208 11.09 9.63 -7.23
CA PRO A 208 11.46 8.59 -8.17
C PRO A 208 12.96 8.67 -8.49
N ASN A 209 13.56 7.54 -8.86
CA ASN A 209 15.01 7.41 -9.11
C ASN A 209 15.89 7.70 -7.88
N THR A 210 15.34 7.53 -6.67
CA THR A 210 16.11 7.50 -5.43
C THR A 210 16.28 6.04 -5.02
N LYS A 211 17.51 5.53 -5.14
CA LYS A 211 17.88 4.18 -4.69
C LYS A 211 17.80 4.09 -3.18
N LEU A 212 17.14 3.05 -2.68
CA LEU A 212 16.97 2.81 -1.25
C LEU A 212 17.82 1.62 -0.80
N SER A 213 18.52 1.82 0.30
CA SER A 213 19.17 0.75 1.04
C SER A 213 18.14 0.00 1.90
N HIS A 214 18.57 -1.10 2.51
CA HIS A 214 17.74 -1.84 3.44
C HIS A 214 17.43 -1.03 4.71
N ALA A 215 18.34 -0.16 5.14
CA ALA A 215 18.12 0.72 6.30
C ALA A 215 17.01 1.74 6.06
N ASP A 216 16.80 2.18 4.81
CA ASP A 216 15.77 3.16 4.49
C ASP A 216 14.35 2.61 4.65
N VAL A 217 14.17 1.30 4.49
CA VAL A 217 12.87 0.64 4.49
C VAL A 217 12.61 -0.22 5.74
N ALA A 218 13.67 -0.59 6.47
CA ALA A 218 13.63 -1.45 7.66
C ALA A 218 12.58 -0.99 8.68
N HIS A 219 12.63 0.28 9.09
CA HIS A 219 11.75 0.80 10.15
C HIS A 219 10.27 0.85 9.74
N VAL A 220 9.98 0.99 8.45
CA VAL A 220 8.60 0.91 7.97
C VAL A 220 8.12 -0.53 8.02
N LEU A 221 8.94 -1.48 7.61
CA LEU A 221 8.58 -2.91 7.68
C LEU A 221 8.39 -3.39 9.12
N GLU A 222 9.19 -2.88 10.07
CA GLU A 222 8.97 -3.08 11.50
C GLU A 222 7.59 -2.58 11.93
N HIS A 223 7.25 -1.36 11.54
CA HIS A 223 5.98 -0.74 11.89
C HIS A 223 4.76 -1.43 11.25
N LEU A 224 4.93 -1.98 10.04
CA LEU A 224 3.91 -2.77 9.35
C LEU A 224 3.83 -4.21 9.85
N GLU A 225 4.66 -4.58 10.83
CA GLU A 225 4.77 -5.95 11.35
C GLU A 225 5.05 -7.00 10.26
N GLN A 226 5.62 -6.60 9.11
CA GLN A 226 5.92 -7.49 8.00
C GLN A 226 7.18 -8.29 8.31
N PRO A 227 7.09 -9.64 8.46
CA PRO A 227 8.26 -10.47 8.65
C PRO A 227 9.11 -10.42 7.39
N ILE A 228 10.40 -10.09 7.53
CA ILE A 228 11.34 -10.03 6.42
C ILE A 228 12.73 -10.54 6.83
N THR A 229 13.40 -11.23 5.92
CA THR A 229 14.84 -11.54 6.02
C THR A 229 15.53 -11.10 4.74
N ILE A 230 16.57 -10.28 4.88
CA ILE A 230 17.41 -9.77 3.80
C ILE A 230 18.77 -10.46 3.87
N PHE A 231 19.07 -11.28 2.86
CA PHE A 231 20.34 -11.95 2.70
C PHE A 231 21.28 -11.14 1.83
N ASP A 232 22.55 -11.05 2.17
CA ASP A 232 23.59 -10.53 1.27
C ASP A 232 23.83 -11.56 0.17
N GLN A 233 23.52 -11.21 -1.07
CA GLN A 233 23.73 -12.09 -2.22
C GLN A 233 25.21 -12.45 -2.41
N THR A 234 26.12 -11.61 -1.90
CA THR A 234 27.57 -11.82 -2.00
C THR A 234 28.15 -12.58 -0.81
N ALA A 235 27.47 -12.58 0.34
CA ALA A 235 27.96 -13.23 1.55
C ALA A 235 28.24 -14.72 1.37
N PRO A 236 27.39 -15.53 0.70
CA PRO A 236 27.70 -16.95 0.51
C PRO A 236 29.00 -17.17 -0.26
N LYS A 237 29.27 -16.34 -1.28
CA LYS A 237 30.54 -16.37 -2.01
C LYS A 237 31.70 -15.95 -1.11
N GLN A 238 31.58 -14.84 -0.39
CA GLN A 238 32.63 -14.36 0.52
C GLN A 238 32.91 -15.35 1.68
N LEU A 239 31.87 -16.00 2.18
CA LEU A 239 31.94 -16.99 3.25
C LEU A 239 32.63 -18.26 2.76
N LEU A 240 32.27 -18.74 1.56
CA LEU A 240 32.96 -19.83 0.89
C LEU A 240 34.45 -19.49 0.68
N GLU A 241 34.76 -18.28 0.23
CA GLU A 241 36.14 -17.79 0.07
C GLU A 241 36.92 -17.77 1.39
N ARG A 242 36.30 -17.30 2.48
CA ARG A 242 36.91 -17.33 3.82
C ARG A 242 37.14 -18.76 4.30
N ARG A 243 36.22 -19.69 4.05
CA ARG A 243 36.38 -21.11 4.41
C ARG A 243 37.51 -21.75 3.65
N ILE A 244 37.54 -21.60 2.33
CA ILE A 244 38.62 -22.08 1.48
C ILE A 244 39.96 -21.54 1.98
N SER A 245 40.04 -20.25 2.32
CA SER A 245 41.27 -19.67 2.88
C SER A 245 41.65 -20.29 4.23
N LYS A 246 40.71 -20.49 5.16
CA LYS A 246 41.00 -21.12 6.47
C LYS A 246 41.40 -22.59 6.34
N LEU A 247 40.74 -23.32 5.44
CA LEU A 247 41.05 -24.71 5.10
C LEU A 247 42.46 -24.83 4.52
N LEU A 248 42.82 -23.91 3.64
CA LEU A 248 44.16 -23.83 3.08
C LEU A 248 45.21 -23.50 4.12
N ASP A 249 44.96 -22.49 4.96
CA ASP A 249 45.90 -22.09 6.00
C ASP A 249 46.16 -23.29 6.93
N ALA A 250 45.11 -24.03 7.30
CA ALA A 250 45.23 -25.28 8.06
C ALA A 250 46.04 -26.36 7.32
N TYR A 251 45.79 -26.58 6.03
CA TYR A 251 46.50 -27.57 5.21
C TYR A 251 47.99 -27.25 5.08
N THR A 252 48.28 -26.01 4.70
CA THR A 252 49.64 -25.52 4.45
C THR A 252 50.44 -25.59 5.75
N ASN A 253 49.84 -25.16 6.87
CA ASN A 253 50.50 -25.21 8.18
C ASN A 253 50.75 -26.65 8.64
N ALA A 254 49.77 -27.55 8.48
CA ALA A 254 49.95 -28.96 8.82
C ALA A 254 51.05 -29.62 7.98
N ARG A 255 51.10 -29.31 6.67
CA ARG A 255 52.09 -29.87 5.75
C ARG A 255 53.50 -29.33 6.01
N VAL A 256 53.64 -28.03 6.27
CA VAL A 256 54.93 -27.40 6.65
C VAL A 256 55.43 -27.93 7.98
N ALA A 257 54.53 -28.21 8.93
CA ALA A 257 54.88 -28.81 10.22
C ALA A 257 55.33 -30.29 10.13
N GLY A 258 55.39 -30.88 8.92
CA GLY A 258 55.76 -32.27 8.73
C GLY A 258 54.72 -33.25 9.28
N SER A 259 53.50 -32.79 9.55
CA SER A 259 52.42 -33.62 10.06
C SER A 259 52.14 -34.74 9.06
N SER A 260 52.07 -35.98 9.53
CA SER A 260 51.78 -37.12 8.67
C SER A 260 50.43 -36.91 7.97
N GLN A 261 50.30 -37.45 6.76
CA GLN A 261 49.06 -37.47 5.98
C GLN A 261 47.86 -37.94 6.84
N GLU A 262 48.11 -38.78 7.85
CA GLU A 262 47.12 -39.24 8.84
C GLU A 262 46.50 -38.14 9.69
N MET A 263 47.20 -37.03 10.00
CA MET A 263 46.63 -35.93 10.81
C MET A 263 45.64 -35.07 9.99
N LEU A 264 45.85 -34.97 8.68
CA LEU A 264 44.93 -34.32 7.74
C LEU A 264 43.74 -35.23 7.36
N LEU A 265 43.95 -36.55 7.42
CA LEU A 265 42.97 -37.60 7.08
C LEU A 265 42.19 -38.17 8.28
N SER A 266 42.46 -37.69 9.50
CA SER A 266 41.75 -38.05 10.74
C SER A 266 40.84 -36.95 11.27
N GLY A 267 40.86 -35.76 10.63
CA GLY A 267 40.03 -34.63 11.00
C GLY A 267 38.74 -34.55 10.18
N GLU A 268 37.84 -33.70 10.66
CA GLU A 268 36.53 -33.41 10.08
C GLU A 268 36.60 -32.88 8.62
N LYS A 269 37.77 -32.54 8.09
CA LYS A 269 37.94 -31.98 6.73
C LYS A 269 38.39 -33.02 5.69
N LYS A 270 38.38 -34.29 6.06
CA LYS A 270 38.95 -35.40 5.28
C LYS A 270 38.39 -35.49 3.86
N ALA A 271 37.07 -35.40 3.70
CA ALA A 271 36.44 -35.57 2.39
C ALA A 271 36.82 -34.45 1.43
N LEU A 272 36.83 -33.21 1.91
CA LEU A 272 37.27 -32.06 1.12
C LEU A 272 38.75 -32.15 0.76
N TYR A 273 39.59 -32.59 1.69
CA TYR A 273 41.01 -32.82 1.42
C TYR A 273 41.23 -33.89 0.35
N LEU A 274 40.56 -35.03 0.47
CA LEU A 274 40.73 -36.13 -0.48
C LEU A 274 40.19 -35.77 -1.87
N ALA A 275 39.08 -35.05 -1.94
CA ALA A 275 38.52 -34.57 -3.20
C ALA A 275 39.39 -33.52 -3.92
N THR A 276 40.20 -32.77 -3.16
CA THR A 276 41.04 -31.69 -3.69
C THR A 276 42.54 -31.97 -3.55
N GLN A 277 42.90 -33.21 -3.19
CA GLN A 277 44.25 -33.57 -2.77
C GLN A 277 45.27 -33.23 -3.85
N ASP A 278 45.03 -33.66 -5.08
CA ASP A 278 45.96 -33.49 -6.19
C ASP A 278 46.23 -32.00 -6.48
N PHE A 279 45.19 -31.16 -6.42
CA PHE A 279 45.33 -29.71 -6.60
C PHE A 279 46.10 -29.08 -5.43
N LEU A 280 45.78 -29.46 -4.18
CA LEU A 280 46.45 -28.94 -2.99
C LEU A 280 47.91 -29.39 -2.88
N GLU A 281 48.23 -30.62 -3.28
CA GLU A 281 49.61 -31.12 -3.39
C GLU A 281 50.39 -30.36 -4.45
N TYR A 282 49.79 -30.16 -5.62
CA TYR A 282 50.39 -29.35 -6.68
C TYR A 282 50.68 -27.91 -6.22
N VAL A 283 49.76 -27.29 -5.47
CA VAL A 283 49.96 -25.97 -4.87
C VAL A 283 51.14 -25.94 -3.91
N VAL A 284 51.27 -26.96 -3.06
CA VAL A 284 52.39 -27.06 -2.11
C VAL A 284 53.71 -27.21 -2.85
N LEU A 285 53.76 -28.04 -3.90
CA LEU A 285 54.93 -28.18 -4.77
C LEU A 285 55.29 -26.86 -5.44
N ARG A 286 54.29 -26.15 -5.99
CA ARG A 286 54.45 -24.85 -6.64
C ARG A 286 54.96 -23.75 -5.71
N LYS A 287 54.58 -23.79 -4.42
CA LYS A 287 55.04 -22.84 -3.40
C LYS A 287 56.47 -23.13 -2.93
N SER A 288 56.98 -24.35 -3.14
CA SER A 288 58.32 -24.71 -2.68
C SER A 288 59.39 -23.92 -3.44
N GLU A 289 60.46 -23.52 -2.75
CA GLU A 289 61.60 -22.81 -3.34
C GLU A 289 62.31 -23.60 -4.45
N ASN A 290 62.02 -24.90 -4.55
CA ASN A 290 62.62 -25.84 -5.50
C ASN A 290 61.70 -26.19 -6.69
N PHE A 291 60.57 -25.51 -6.87
CA PHE A 291 59.65 -25.80 -7.97
C PHE A 291 60.35 -25.60 -9.33
N LYS A 292 60.57 -26.70 -10.08
CA LYS A 292 61.07 -26.63 -11.45
C LYS A 292 59.89 -26.66 -12.43
N GLN A 293 60.04 -26.00 -13.57
CA GLN A 293 59.04 -26.04 -14.64
C GLN A 293 58.77 -27.47 -15.16
N GLU A 294 59.71 -28.38 -14.94
CA GLU A 294 59.63 -29.81 -15.25
C GLU A 294 58.69 -30.59 -14.29
N ASP A 295 58.40 -30.05 -13.10
CA ASP A 295 57.48 -30.62 -12.10
C ASP A 295 56.02 -30.16 -12.31
N THR A 296 55.72 -29.54 -13.46
CA THR A 296 54.37 -29.03 -13.77
C THR A 296 53.41 -30.18 -14.05
N LEU A 297 52.36 -30.31 -13.24
CA LEU A 297 51.13 -31.00 -13.65
C LEU A 297 50.37 -30.06 -14.60
N PRO A 298 50.35 -30.32 -15.92
CA PRO A 298 49.82 -29.36 -16.89
C PRO A 298 48.32 -29.08 -16.68
N GLU A 299 47.62 -30.03 -16.06
CA GLU A 299 46.18 -29.98 -15.81
C GLU A 299 45.78 -28.89 -14.80
N PHE A 300 46.63 -28.57 -13.81
CA PHE A 300 46.34 -27.54 -12.82
C PHE A 300 46.98 -26.19 -13.15
N GLU A 301 48.02 -26.17 -13.97
CA GLU A 301 48.69 -24.93 -14.42
C GLU A 301 47.71 -23.95 -15.10
N LYS A 302 46.66 -24.47 -15.74
CA LYS A 302 45.61 -23.68 -16.40
C LYS A 302 44.85 -22.74 -15.44
N TYR A 303 44.93 -22.98 -14.13
CA TYR A 303 44.27 -22.14 -13.11
C TYR A 303 45.14 -21.00 -12.60
N PHE A 304 46.41 -20.94 -12.96
CA PHE A 304 47.33 -19.92 -12.47
C PHE A 304 47.57 -18.89 -13.57
N THR A 305 47.27 -17.63 -13.27
CA THR A 305 47.32 -16.52 -14.25
C THR A 305 48.73 -16.06 -14.58
N ASP A 306 49.70 -16.30 -13.70
CA ASP A 306 51.10 -15.95 -13.91
C ASP A 306 52.02 -17.15 -13.61
N LYS A 307 52.64 -17.67 -14.67
CA LYS A 307 53.51 -18.85 -14.59
C LYS A 307 54.89 -18.54 -14.03
N ASN A 308 55.30 -17.27 -13.99
CA ASN A 308 56.67 -16.86 -13.69
C ASN A 308 56.83 -16.08 -12.38
N LYS A 309 55.73 -15.82 -11.66
CA LYS A 309 55.73 -15.00 -10.44
C LYS A 309 55.78 -15.85 -9.18
N ALA A 310 56.51 -15.35 -8.18
CA ALA A 310 56.54 -15.93 -6.84
C ALA A 310 55.11 -16.04 -6.28
N PHE A 311 54.75 -17.26 -5.90
CA PHE A 311 53.40 -17.64 -5.55
C PHE A 311 52.96 -17.04 -4.21
N ASN A 312 52.05 -16.07 -4.22
CA ASN A 312 51.50 -15.46 -3.01
C ASN A 312 50.08 -15.98 -2.70
N LYS A 313 49.55 -15.63 -1.51
CA LYS A 313 48.23 -16.07 -1.04
C LYS A 313 47.08 -15.65 -1.96
N ALA A 314 47.18 -14.49 -2.62
CA ALA A 314 46.13 -14.00 -3.53
C ALA A 314 46.10 -14.81 -4.83
N ASP A 315 47.28 -15.11 -5.41
CA ASP A 315 47.39 -15.93 -6.63
C ASP A 315 46.87 -17.35 -6.38
N PHE A 316 47.10 -17.91 -5.18
CA PHE A 316 46.47 -19.17 -4.77
C PHE A 316 44.94 -19.06 -4.73
N ILE A 317 44.40 -18.06 -4.01
CA ILE A 317 42.95 -17.95 -3.84
C ILE A 317 42.28 -17.86 -5.21
N GLN A 318 42.88 -17.12 -6.13
CA GLN A 318 42.41 -17.03 -7.51
C GLN A 318 42.50 -18.38 -8.24
N ALA A 319 43.63 -19.08 -8.16
CA ALA A 319 43.78 -20.38 -8.79
C ALA A 319 42.84 -21.44 -8.22
N PHE A 320 42.67 -21.49 -6.89
CA PHE A 320 41.72 -22.38 -6.25
C PHE A 320 40.28 -22.01 -6.63
N LYS A 321 39.91 -20.73 -6.76
CA LYS A 321 38.58 -20.34 -7.27
C LYS A 321 38.34 -20.89 -8.68
N MET A 322 39.32 -20.75 -9.56
CA MET A 322 39.23 -21.24 -10.93
C MET A 322 39.14 -22.77 -10.96
N TYR A 323 39.97 -23.46 -10.17
CA TYR A 323 39.91 -24.92 -9.99
C TYR A 323 38.57 -25.38 -9.42
N TRP A 324 38.12 -24.78 -8.31
CA TRP A 324 36.88 -25.15 -7.62
C TRP A 324 35.66 -25.00 -8.52
N SER A 325 35.61 -23.91 -9.28
CA SER A 325 34.51 -23.64 -10.22
C SER A 325 34.56 -24.56 -11.45
N ALA A 326 35.75 -24.96 -11.90
CA ALA A 326 35.92 -25.79 -13.08
C ALA A 326 35.74 -27.29 -12.80
N GLU A 327 36.33 -27.80 -11.73
CA GLU A 327 36.34 -29.24 -11.41
C GLU A 327 36.34 -29.57 -9.92
N GLY A 328 36.87 -28.71 -9.03
CA GLY A 328 37.00 -29.03 -7.61
C GLY A 328 35.66 -29.28 -6.88
N LEU A 329 34.60 -28.51 -7.19
CA LEU A 329 33.27 -28.76 -6.63
C LEU A 329 32.68 -30.09 -7.11
N THR A 330 32.84 -30.40 -8.39
CA THR A 330 32.40 -31.67 -8.98
C THR A 330 33.13 -32.86 -8.35
N ASN A 331 34.45 -32.75 -8.19
CA ASN A 331 35.28 -33.76 -7.56
C ASN A 331 34.87 -33.99 -6.09
N TYR A 332 34.58 -32.91 -5.35
CA TYR A 332 34.06 -33.01 -3.99
C TYR A 332 32.70 -33.71 -3.93
N ASN A 333 31.74 -33.30 -4.76
CA ASN A 333 30.43 -33.92 -4.82
C ASN A 333 30.49 -35.40 -5.22
N GLN A 334 31.36 -35.76 -6.17
CA GLN A 334 31.60 -37.16 -6.53
C GLN A 334 32.20 -37.94 -5.35
N TYR A 335 33.17 -37.35 -4.64
CA TYR A 335 33.82 -37.99 -3.51
C TYR A 335 32.86 -38.27 -2.35
N ILE A 336 32.00 -37.30 -1.98
CA ILE A 336 31.00 -37.49 -0.92
C ILE A 336 29.85 -38.43 -1.32
N SER A 337 29.65 -38.65 -2.63
CA SER A 337 28.65 -39.61 -3.13
C SER A 337 29.10 -41.08 -3.07
N LEU A 338 30.37 -41.34 -2.75
CA LEU A 338 30.90 -42.69 -2.64
C LEU A 338 30.31 -43.41 -1.40
N PRO A 339 29.81 -44.65 -1.51
CA PRO A 339 29.20 -45.35 -0.37
C PRO A 339 30.13 -45.59 0.84
N SER A 340 31.44 -45.44 0.65
CA SER A 340 32.48 -45.67 1.66
C SER A 340 32.96 -44.40 2.38
N THR A 341 32.50 -43.21 1.96
CA THR A 341 32.82 -41.96 2.63
C THR A 341 31.79 -41.74 3.74
N ALA A 342 32.17 -42.06 4.99
CA ALA A 342 31.42 -41.62 6.15
C ALA A 342 31.46 -40.09 6.17
N ALA A 343 30.33 -39.43 5.87
CA ALA A 343 30.19 -37.99 6.04
C ALA A 343 30.60 -37.65 7.48
N THR A 344 31.64 -36.83 7.62
CA THR A 344 32.09 -36.35 8.93
C THR A 344 31.19 -35.21 9.40
N ASN A 345 31.22 -34.84 10.68
CA ASN A 345 30.42 -33.72 11.21
C ASN A 345 30.65 -32.40 10.44
N ILE A 346 31.77 -32.21 9.73
CA ILE A 346 31.97 -31.04 8.83
C ILE A 346 31.40 -31.26 7.43
N ASP A 347 31.22 -32.48 6.93
CA ASP A 347 30.41 -32.68 5.72
C ASP A 347 28.94 -32.44 6.05
N GLU A 348 28.52 -32.71 7.29
CA GLU A 348 27.28 -32.20 7.84
C GLU A 348 27.38 -30.69 8.14
N ASP A 349 28.44 -30.07 8.68
CA ASP A 349 28.52 -28.61 8.98
C ASP A 349 28.79 -27.72 7.74
N LEU A 350 29.35 -28.26 6.65
CA LEU A 350 29.27 -27.63 5.32
C LEU A 350 27.81 -27.57 4.84
N PHE A 351 26.95 -28.44 5.39
CA PHE A 351 25.50 -28.56 5.14
C PHE A 351 24.61 -28.08 6.31
N ILE A 352 25.13 -27.87 7.54
CA ILE A 352 24.39 -27.40 8.72
C ILE A 352 24.47 -25.88 8.67
N ILE A 353 23.51 -25.41 7.91
CA ILE A 353 23.07 -24.05 7.62
C ILE A 353 22.80 -23.19 8.89
N GLY A 354 22.88 -23.75 10.11
CA GLY A 354 22.35 -23.16 11.35
C GLY A 354 23.08 -21.91 11.88
N GLU A 355 24.42 -21.92 12.00
CA GLU A 355 25.20 -20.75 12.45
C GLU A 355 25.58 -19.81 11.28
N GLU A 356 25.29 -20.22 10.05
CA GLU A 356 25.86 -19.63 8.82
C GLU A 356 24.84 -18.80 8.04
N GLU A 357 23.54 -19.09 8.20
CA GLU A 357 22.47 -18.17 7.81
C GLU A 357 22.63 -16.81 8.51
N GLU A 358 23.04 -16.77 9.78
CA GLU A 358 23.25 -15.52 10.50
C GLU A 358 24.33 -14.63 9.85
N GLY A 359 25.42 -15.23 9.35
CA GLY A 359 26.51 -14.47 8.71
C GLY A 359 26.18 -13.86 7.35
N ALA A 360 25.11 -14.33 6.69
CA ALA A 360 24.63 -13.79 5.43
C ALA A 360 23.41 -12.88 5.59
N ILE A 361 22.82 -12.80 6.78
CA ILE A 361 21.67 -11.94 7.04
C ILE A 361 22.15 -10.52 7.29
N ILE A 362 21.77 -9.62 6.39
CA ILE A 362 21.98 -8.18 6.54
C ILE A 362 20.96 -7.63 7.54
N TYR A 363 19.71 -8.09 7.42
CA TYR A 363 18.60 -7.58 8.21
C TYR A 363 17.53 -8.65 8.40
N ARG A 364 16.94 -8.67 9.59
CA ARG A 364 15.86 -9.59 9.94
C ARG A 364 14.86 -8.88 10.85
N ASN A 365 13.60 -8.94 10.45
CA ASN A 365 12.47 -8.61 11.29
C ASN A 365 11.56 -9.83 11.34
N GLU A 366 11.29 -10.35 12.54
CA GLU A 366 10.40 -11.50 12.72
C GLU A 366 8.92 -11.13 12.53
N GLY A 367 8.57 -9.84 12.70
CA GLY A 367 7.22 -9.32 12.50
C GLY A 367 6.13 -10.14 13.20
N SER A 368 4.90 -10.08 12.66
CA SER A 368 3.81 -10.98 13.04
C SER A 368 3.68 -12.09 11.98
N ALA A 369 4.43 -13.18 12.17
CA ALA A 369 4.36 -14.36 11.30
C ALA A 369 2.97 -15.02 11.27
N GLU A 370 2.12 -14.74 12.26
CA GLU A 370 0.73 -15.23 12.30
C GLU A 370 -0.17 -14.53 11.28
N THR A 371 0.13 -13.27 10.93
CA THR A 371 -0.73 -12.44 10.06
C THR A 371 -0.16 -12.25 8.66
N HIS A 372 1.15 -12.39 8.47
CA HIS A 372 1.81 -12.16 7.18
C HIS A 372 2.78 -13.29 6.81
N PRO A 373 2.71 -13.83 5.58
CA PRO A 373 3.76 -14.67 5.03
C PRO A 373 5.11 -13.97 5.07
N LYS A 374 6.13 -14.73 5.50
CA LYS A 374 7.51 -14.25 5.60
C LYS A 374 8.05 -13.86 4.23
N MET A 375 8.59 -12.66 4.13
CA MET A 375 9.28 -12.17 2.93
C MET A 375 10.77 -12.50 3.05
N GLU A 376 11.32 -13.20 2.07
CA GLU A 376 12.75 -13.50 2.01
C GLU A 376 13.34 -12.88 0.76
N VAL A 377 14.39 -12.07 0.89
CA VAL A 377 15.02 -11.37 -0.24
C VAL A 377 16.52 -11.49 -0.21
N ALA A 378 17.15 -11.55 -1.39
CA ALA A 378 18.59 -11.42 -1.54
C ALA A 378 18.91 -10.01 -2.07
N LEU A 379 19.86 -9.32 -1.44
CA LEU A 379 20.30 -7.98 -1.79
C LEU A 379 21.72 -8.03 -2.34
N ASN A 380 21.92 -7.53 -3.55
CA ASN A 380 23.24 -7.12 -4.01
C ASN A 380 23.53 -5.71 -3.49
N VAL A 381 24.22 -5.62 -2.35
CA VAL A 381 24.47 -4.35 -1.63
C VAL A 381 25.14 -3.31 -2.53
N ARG A 382 26.02 -3.72 -3.45
CA ARG A 382 26.74 -2.81 -4.36
C ARG A 382 25.85 -2.20 -5.44
N GLU A 383 24.88 -2.97 -5.92
CA GLU A 383 23.98 -2.54 -7.00
C GLU A 383 22.71 -1.87 -6.46
N GLY A 384 22.37 -2.15 -5.20
CA GLY A 384 21.09 -1.79 -4.58
C GLY A 384 19.93 -2.59 -5.17
N HIS A 385 20.21 -3.81 -5.65
CA HIS A 385 19.26 -4.64 -6.38
C HIS A 385 18.74 -5.79 -5.52
N TYR A 386 17.41 -5.91 -5.43
CA TYR A 386 16.71 -6.89 -4.60
C TYR A 386 16.16 -8.02 -5.48
N LYS A 387 16.34 -9.25 -4.99
CA LYS A 387 15.75 -10.45 -5.58
C LYS A 387 14.81 -11.12 -4.59
N LEU A 388 13.66 -11.57 -5.05
CA LEU A 388 12.65 -12.22 -4.20
C LEU A 388 12.91 -13.72 -4.14
N LEU A 389 13.08 -14.29 -2.95
CA LEU A 389 13.18 -15.74 -2.80
C LEU A 389 11.80 -16.37 -3.01
N ARG A 390 11.80 -17.53 -3.68
CA ARG A 390 10.60 -18.27 -4.01
C ARG A 390 10.15 -19.13 -2.83
N THR A 391 8.84 -19.25 -2.65
CA THR A 391 8.19 -20.25 -1.79
C THR A 391 7.30 -21.14 -2.64
N GLU A 392 6.91 -22.30 -2.11
CA GLU A 392 5.99 -23.23 -2.80
C GLU A 392 4.70 -22.54 -3.27
N ASN A 393 4.17 -21.60 -2.48
CA ASN A 393 2.92 -20.89 -2.79
C ASN A 393 3.08 -19.79 -3.84
N THR A 394 4.30 -19.25 -4.00
CA THR A 394 4.55 -18.11 -4.90
C THR A 394 5.09 -18.53 -6.25
N THR A 395 5.71 -19.72 -6.36
CA THR A 395 6.47 -20.16 -7.55
C THR A 395 5.75 -19.94 -8.88
N ALA A 396 4.49 -20.37 -9.01
CA ALA A 396 3.75 -20.25 -10.27
C ALA A 396 3.63 -18.80 -10.77
N LEU A 397 3.23 -17.87 -9.88
CA LEU A 397 3.07 -16.46 -10.26
C LEU A 397 4.44 -15.77 -10.48
N LEU A 398 5.48 -16.21 -9.79
CA LEU A 398 6.84 -15.72 -9.99
C LEU A 398 7.46 -16.23 -11.30
N ASP A 399 7.07 -17.41 -11.78
CA ASP A 399 7.46 -17.92 -13.11
C ASP A 399 6.82 -17.09 -14.24
N ASP A 400 5.54 -16.71 -14.08
CA ASP A 400 4.86 -15.79 -14.98
C ASP A 400 5.55 -14.41 -14.99
N TYR A 401 5.93 -13.91 -13.81
CA TYR A 401 6.70 -12.66 -13.69
C TYR A 401 8.03 -12.78 -14.43
N GLU A 402 8.81 -13.84 -14.17
CA GLU A 402 10.14 -14.02 -14.76
C GLU A 402 10.07 -14.08 -16.28
N SER A 403 9.12 -14.83 -16.81
CA SER A 403 8.88 -14.97 -18.25
C SER A 403 8.50 -13.63 -18.88
N SER A 404 7.56 -12.91 -18.26
CA SER A 404 7.13 -11.59 -18.72
C SER A 404 8.29 -10.58 -18.65
N PHE A 405 9.02 -10.53 -17.55
CA PHE A 405 10.11 -9.58 -17.36
C PHE A 405 11.30 -9.86 -18.29
N LYS A 406 11.54 -11.13 -18.64
CA LYS A 406 12.49 -11.50 -19.69
C LYS A 406 12.09 -10.93 -21.05
N GLN A 407 10.80 -10.99 -21.41
CA GLN A 407 10.30 -10.35 -22.63
C GLN A 407 10.45 -8.83 -22.59
N TYR A 408 10.16 -8.20 -21.44
CA TYR A 408 10.39 -6.76 -21.24
C TYR A 408 11.86 -6.36 -21.46
N LYS A 409 12.83 -7.18 -21.04
CA LYS A 409 14.26 -6.92 -21.29
C LYS A 409 14.58 -6.95 -22.79
N ILE A 410 14.07 -7.96 -23.50
CA ILE A 410 14.24 -8.11 -24.96
C ILE A 410 13.63 -6.89 -25.69
N ASP A 411 12.39 -6.53 -25.37
CA ASP A 411 11.68 -5.41 -26.00
C ASP A 411 12.40 -4.08 -25.73
N ARG A 412 12.85 -3.86 -24.48
CA ARG A 412 13.63 -2.68 -24.11
C ARG A 412 14.93 -2.58 -24.91
N GLU A 413 15.67 -3.68 -25.04
CA GLU A 413 16.92 -3.70 -25.83
C GLU A 413 16.64 -3.41 -27.31
N ALA A 414 15.57 -3.97 -27.87
CA ALA A 414 15.14 -3.68 -29.25
C ALA A 414 14.78 -2.20 -29.44
N ILE A 415 14.04 -1.60 -28.50
CA ILE A 415 13.69 -0.17 -28.53
C ILE A 415 14.96 0.69 -28.49
N LEU A 416 15.90 0.37 -27.60
CA LEU A 416 17.13 1.14 -27.44
C LEU A 416 18.04 1.05 -28.67
N ALA A 417 18.09 -0.11 -29.32
CA ALA A 417 18.86 -0.36 -30.55
C ALA A 417 18.20 0.23 -31.81
N HIS A 418 16.89 0.51 -31.80
CA HIS A 418 16.18 1.01 -32.96
C HIS A 418 16.68 2.39 -33.42
N VAL A 419 16.95 2.53 -34.72
CA VAL A 419 17.34 3.80 -35.34
C VAL A 419 16.10 4.46 -35.94
N GLY A 420 15.79 5.69 -35.50
CA GLY A 420 14.62 6.45 -35.96
C GLY A 420 13.71 6.84 -34.82
N ASP A 421 12.40 6.82 -35.06
CA ASP A 421 11.39 7.15 -34.05
C ASP A 421 11.18 5.98 -33.08
N LYS A 422 11.97 5.99 -31.99
CA LYS A 422 11.90 4.99 -30.93
C LYS A 422 10.54 4.96 -30.22
N ASN A 423 9.82 6.07 -30.13
CA ASN A 423 8.51 6.11 -29.47
C ASN A 423 7.48 5.29 -30.27
N SER A 424 7.41 5.53 -31.58
CA SER A 424 6.55 4.78 -32.49
C SER A 424 6.92 3.30 -32.57
N PHE A 425 8.22 2.97 -32.48
CA PHE A 425 8.68 1.58 -32.42
C PHE A 425 8.32 0.88 -31.11
N ALA A 426 8.43 1.59 -29.98
CA ALA A 426 8.08 1.08 -28.67
C ALA A 426 6.58 0.73 -28.54
N GLN A 427 5.70 1.51 -29.18
CA GLN A 427 4.26 1.24 -29.22
C GLN A 427 3.88 -0.09 -29.90
N LYS A 428 4.80 -0.68 -30.69
CA LYS A 428 4.58 -1.95 -31.40
C LYS A 428 5.12 -3.17 -30.64
N GLN A 429 5.79 -2.96 -29.51
CA GLN A 429 6.32 -4.06 -28.71
C GLN A 429 5.19 -4.76 -27.95
N PRO A 430 5.30 -6.08 -27.70
CA PRO A 430 4.28 -6.82 -26.98
C PRO A 430 4.19 -6.40 -25.50
N SER A 431 5.31 -6.04 -24.86
CA SER A 431 5.31 -5.59 -23.47
C SER A 431 4.74 -4.18 -23.32
N ILE A 432 3.63 -4.05 -22.57
CA ILE A 432 2.81 -2.83 -22.45
C ILE A 432 3.64 -1.60 -22.04
N PHE A 433 4.53 -1.77 -21.05
CA PHE A 433 5.34 -0.68 -20.50
C PHE A 433 6.82 -0.73 -20.93
N ALA A 434 7.16 -1.40 -22.03
CA ALA A 434 8.56 -1.51 -22.50
C ALA A 434 9.24 -0.14 -22.61
N ALA A 435 8.54 0.84 -23.16
CA ALA A 435 9.03 2.21 -23.32
C ALA A 435 9.29 2.91 -21.97
N ALA A 436 8.46 2.63 -20.97
CA ALA A 436 8.53 3.26 -19.67
C ALA A 436 9.67 2.73 -18.79
N ILE A 437 10.18 1.53 -19.07
CA ILE A 437 11.34 0.97 -18.37
C ILE A 437 12.68 1.29 -19.05
N CYS A 438 12.66 2.07 -20.13
CA CYS A 438 13.87 2.59 -20.76
C CYS A 438 14.50 3.69 -19.88
N PRO A 439 15.84 3.81 -19.86
CA PRO A 439 16.49 4.88 -19.10
C PRO A 439 16.12 6.28 -19.61
N THR A 440 16.03 7.24 -18.69
CA THR A 440 15.78 8.65 -19.01
C THR A 440 16.74 9.17 -20.08
N GLY A 441 16.24 10.02 -20.99
CA GLY A 441 17.03 10.64 -22.06
C GLY A 441 17.19 9.80 -23.33
N HIS A 442 16.77 8.53 -23.33
CA HIS A 442 16.85 7.67 -24.52
C HIS A 442 15.63 7.77 -25.44
N LEU A 443 14.51 8.25 -24.91
CA LEU A 443 13.26 8.54 -25.61
C LEU A 443 12.92 10.03 -25.40
N ASN A 444 12.10 10.59 -26.29
CA ASN A 444 11.74 12.01 -26.27
C ASN A 444 10.77 12.40 -25.15
N THR A 445 10.23 11.40 -24.42
CA THR A 445 9.23 11.57 -23.37
C THR A 445 9.78 10.94 -22.09
N ALA A 446 9.50 11.55 -20.93
CA ALA A 446 9.94 11.00 -19.66
C ALA A 446 9.33 9.60 -19.43
N PRO A 447 10.09 8.63 -18.86
CA PRO A 447 9.60 7.25 -18.78
C PRO A 447 8.31 7.10 -17.96
N PHE A 448 8.10 7.92 -16.92
CA PHE A 448 6.85 7.93 -16.16
C PHE A 448 5.65 8.47 -16.97
N ASP A 449 5.86 9.49 -17.80
CA ASP A 449 4.80 10.01 -18.66
C ASP A 449 4.43 9.00 -19.75
N LEU A 450 5.39 8.21 -20.26
CA LEU A 450 5.13 7.08 -21.15
C LEU A 450 4.26 6.01 -20.47
N LEU A 451 4.51 5.70 -19.20
CA LEU A 451 3.68 4.79 -18.40
C LEU A 451 2.25 5.32 -18.27
N LEU A 452 2.08 6.59 -17.91
CA LEU A 452 0.75 7.22 -17.78
C LEU A 452 -0.02 7.25 -19.11
N ASN A 453 0.64 7.62 -20.21
CA ASN A 453 0.01 7.62 -21.53
C ASN A 453 -0.49 6.23 -21.92
N LYS A 454 0.29 5.18 -21.64
CA LYS A 454 -0.14 3.80 -21.88
C LYS A 454 -1.33 3.40 -21.01
N ILE A 455 -1.34 3.78 -19.73
CA ILE A 455 -2.53 3.55 -18.89
C ILE A 455 -3.76 4.26 -19.47
N ASP A 456 -3.62 5.50 -19.93
CA ASP A 456 -4.73 6.26 -20.52
C ASP A 456 -5.26 5.64 -21.82
N GLU A 457 -4.38 5.14 -22.68
CA GLU A 457 -4.77 4.37 -23.87
C GLU A 457 -5.59 3.14 -23.49
N HIS A 458 -5.14 2.37 -22.50
CA HIS A 458 -5.80 1.14 -22.06
C HIS A 458 -7.16 1.43 -21.38
N GLN A 459 -7.23 2.47 -20.55
CA GLN A 459 -8.49 2.91 -19.96
C GLN A 459 -9.48 3.41 -21.01
N GLY A 460 -8.99 4.14 -22.02
CA GLY A 460 -9.80 4.62 -23.13
C GLY A 460 -10.42 3.46 -23.91
N PHE A 461 -9.62 2.43 -24.21
CA PHE A 461 -10.08 1.21 -24.88
C PHE A 461 -11.15 0.49 -24.05
N VAL A 462 -10.86 0.18 -22.78
CA VAL A 462 -11.80 -0.54 -21.89
C VAL A 462 -13.12 0.22 -21.75
N LYS A 463 -13.09 1.54 -21.54
CA LYS A 463 -14.31 2.36 -21.44
C LYS A 463 -15.10 2.39 -22.74
N ALA A 464 -14.42 2.43 -23.89
CA ALA A 464 -15.09 2.40 -25.19
C ALA A 464 -15.78 1.05 -25.43
N THR A 465 -15.09 -0.06 -25.16
CA THR A 465 -15.65 -1.40 -25.33
C THR A 465 -16.78 -1.69 -24.33
N GLU A 466 -16.64 -1.31 -23.05
CA GLU A 466 -17.72 -1.45 -22.06
C GLU A 466 -18.97 -0.68 -22.49
N LYS A 467 -18.81 0.51 -23.11
CA LYS A 467 -19.92 1.30 -23.66
C LYS A 467 -20.58 0.61 -24.87
N GLU A 468 -19.80 -0.03 -25.74
CA GLU A 468 -20.33 -0.78 -26.89
C GLU A 468 -21.08 -2.04 -26.44
N ILE A 469 -20.55 -2.78 -25.46
CA ILE A 469 -21.20 -3.96 -24.86
C ILE A 469 -22.53 -3.55 -24.22
N GLU A 470 -22.55 -2.45 -23.46
CA GLU A 470 -23.78 -1.97 -22.82
C GLU A 470 -24.81 -1.51 -23.86
N LYS A 471 -24.37 -0.84 -24.93
CA LYS A 471 -25.25 -0.48 -26.05
C LYS A 471 -25.85 -1.72 -26.72
N ALA A 472 -25.04 -2.74 -27.00
CA ALA A 472 -25.52 -4.00 -27.59
C ALA A 472 -26.52 -4.72 -26.68
N ARG A 473 -26.28 -4.72 -25.36
CA ARG A 473 -27.21 -5.28 -24.35
C ARG A 473 -28.56 -4.57 -24.36
N ILE A 474 -28.57 -3.23 -24.43
CA ILE A 474 -29.81 -2.44 -24.50
C ILE A 474 -30.55 -2.73 -25.82
N GLU A 475 -29.84 -2.80 -26.96
CA GLU A 475 -30.46 -3.13 -28.26
C GLU A 475 -31.01 -4.56 -28.29
N GLU A 476 -30.36 -5.51 -27.63
CA GLU A 476 -30.88 -6.87 -27.46
C GLU A 476 -32.14 -6.91 -26.58
N GLN A 477 -32.14 -6.19 -25.46
CA GLN A 477 -33.33 -6.04 -24.61
C GLN A 477 -34.50 -5.39 -25.36
N GLN A 478 -34.21 -4.39 -26.19
CA GLN A 478 -35.24 -3.76 -27.02
C GLN A 478 -35.78 -4.72 -28.08
N ARG A 479 -34.92 -5.49 -28.76
CA ARG A 479 -35.36 -6.51 -29.72
C ARG A 479 -36.19 -7.61 -29.04
N ALA A 480 -35.83 -8.01 -27.82
CA ALA A 480 -36.61 -8.98 -27.05
C ALA A 480 -38.00 -8.42 -26.70
N LEU A 481 -38.09 -7.15 -26.29
CA LEU A 481 -39.36 -6.48 -26.00
C LEU A 481 -40.21 -6.30 -27.25
N GLU A 482 -39.62 -5.91 -28.38
CA GLU A 482 -40.31 -5.80 -29.67
C GLU A 482 -40.81 -7.17 -30.14
N ALA A 483 -40.02 -8.23 -29.98
CA ALA A 483 -40.44 -9.59 -30.28
C ALA A 483 -41.63 -10.04 -29.40
N GLU A 484 -41.63 -9.67 -28.11
CA GLU A 484 -42.75 -9.93 -27.19
C GLU A 484 -44.02 -9.18 -27.63
N GLN A 485 -43.90 -7.90 -28.02
CA GLN A 485 -45.02 -7.12 -28.55
C GLN A 485 -45.57 -7.70 -29.84
N VAL A 486 -44.71 -8.15 -30.75
CA VAL A 486 -45.13 -8.83 -32.00
C VAL A 486 -45.86 -10.13 -31.69
N LEU A 487 -45.37 -10.92 -30.74
CA LEU A 487 -46.03 -12.15 -30.31
C LEU A 487 -47.41 -11.87 -29.68
N GLU A 488 -47.53 -10.81 -28.87
CA GLU A 488 -48.82 -10.39 -28.30
C GLU A 488 -49.80 -9.93 -29.39
N LEU A 489 -49.32 -9.18 -30.39
CA LEU A 489 -50.13 -8.77 -31.54
C LEU A 489 -50.56 -9.98 -32.39
N GLN A 490 -49.68 -10.95 -32.61
CA GLN A 490 -50.03 -12.21 -33.29
C GLN A 490 -51.12 -12.96 -32.53
N LYS A 491 -50.99 -13.08 -31.20
CA LYS A 491 -52.02 -13.72 -30.38
C LYS A 491 -53.37 -12.99 -30.46
N LYS A 492 -53.37 -11.65 -30.41
CA LYS A 492 -54.60 -10.86 -30.58
C LYS A 492 -55.22 -11.06 -31.96
N LEU A 493 -54.40 -11.15 -33.02
CA LEU A 493 -54.86 -11.41 -34.37
C LEU A 493 -55.46 -12.82 -34.51
N GLU A 494 -54.84 -13.84 -33.92
CA GLU A 494 -55.38 -15.21 -33.87
C GLU A 494 -56.71 -15.27 -33.10
N GLU A 495 -56.81 -14.58 -31.97
CA GLU A 495 -58.05 -14.45 -31.20
C GLU A 495 -59.16 -13.73 -31.98
N GLU A 496 -58.81 -12.73 -32.79
CA GLU A 496 -59.74 -12.01 -33.66
C GLU A 496 -60.20 -12.88 -34.83
N GLN A 497 -59.28 -13.61 -35.48
CA GLN A 497 -59.60 -14.59 -36.52
C GLN A 497 -60.52 -15.70 -35.99
N ALA A 498 -60.27 -16.20 -34.79
CA ALA A 498 -61.14 -17.19 -34.14
C ALA A 498 -62.54 -16.64 -33.87
N ARG A 499 -62.65 -15.39 -33.39
CA ARG A 499 -63.94 -14.69 -33.20
C ARG A 499 -64.69 -14.49 -34.52
N ALA A 500 -63.99 -14.11 -35.59
CA ALA A 500 -64.58 -13.94 -36.91
C ALA A 500 -65.11 -15.27 -37.48
N LEU A 501 -64.34 -16.36 -37.33
CA LEU A 501 -64.76 -17.70 -37.75
C LEU A 501 -66.01 -18.18 -36.97
N GLU A 502 -66.07 -17.91 -35.67
CA GLU A 502 -67.25 -18.23 -34.85
C GLU A 502 -68.49 -17.42 -35.30
N ALA A 503 -68.31 -16.13 -35.61
CA ALA A 503 -69.37 -15.28 -36.13
C ALA A 503 -69.88 -15.77 -37.50
N GLN A 504 -68.98 -16.19 -38.40
CA GLN A 504 -69.34 -16.77 -39.69
C GLN A 504 -70.16 -18.05 -39.51
N LYS A 505 -69.75 -18.93 -38.60
CA LYS A 505 -70.49 -20.15 -38.28
C LYS A 505 -71.91 -19.84 -37.76
N LYS A 506 -72.06 -18.84 -36.89
CA LYS A 506 -73.38 -18.39 -36.41
C LYS A 506 -74.25 -17.84 -37.54
N LEU A 507 -73.65 -17.10 -38.48
CA LEU A 507 -74.35 -16.58 -39.65
C LEU A 507 -74.82 -17.71 -40.57
N GLU A 508 -73.97 -18.72 -40.82
CA GLU A 508 -74.35 -19.91 -41.59
C GLU A 508 -75.47 -20.70 -40.90
N GLU A 509 -75.42 -20.87 -39.58
CA GLU A 509 -76.50 -21.47 -38.81
C GLU A 509 -77.81 -20.66 -38.88
N GLU A 510 -77.73 -19.33 -38.87
CA GLU A 510 -78.90 -18.45 -39.01
C GLU A 510 -79.48 -18.51 -40.44
N GLN A 511 -78.64 -18.51 -41.47
CA GLN A 511 -79.05 -18.72 -42.86
C GLN A 511 -79.71 -20.09 -43.06
N ALA A 512 -79.20 -21.14 -42.41
CA ALA A 512 -79.84 -22.45 -42.45
C ALA A 512 -81.23 -22.43 -41.79
N ARG A 513 -81.39 -21.73 -40.66
CA ARG A 513 -82.70 -21.56 -40.01
C ARG A 513 -83.68 -20.77 -40.85
N THR A 514 -83.24 -19.69 -41.50
CA THR A 514 -84.11 -18.89 -42.38
C THR A 514 -84.51 -19.65 -43.63
N LEU A 515 -83.59 -20.43 -44.21
CA LEU A 515 -83.90 -21.34 -45.31
C LEU A 515 -84.90 -22.42 -44.90
N GLU A 516 -84.73 -23.02 -43.70
CA GLU A 516 -85.69 -23.99 -43.17
C GLU A 516 -87.06 -23.35 -42.91
N ALA A 517 -87.10 -22.13 -42.39
CA ALA A 517 -88.33 -21.36 -42.20
C ALA A 517 -89.01 -21.02 -43.54
N GLN A 518 -88.26 -20.61 -44.56
CA GLN A 518 -88.78 -20.42 -45.92
C GLN A 518 -89.37 -21.71 -46.49
N LYS A 519 -88.68 -22.84 -46.31
CA LYS A 519 -89.16 -24.14 -46.77
C LYS A 519 -90.46 -24.56 -46.07
N LYS A 520 -90.58 -24.28 -44.77
CA LYS A 520 -91.84 -24.48 -44.02
C LYS A 520 -92.95 -23.56 -44.51
N LEU A 521 -92.62 -22.30 -44.82
CA LEU A 521 -93.57 -21.35 -45.37
C LEU A 521 -94.04 -21.75 -46.77
N GLU A 522 -93.15 -22.24 -47.63
CA GLU A 522 -93.50 -22.79 -48.95
C GLU A 522 -94.37 -24.04 -48.82
N GLU A 523 -94.05 -24.94 -47.89
CA GLU A 523 -94.93 -26.09 -47.58
C GLU A 523 -96.30 -25.65 -47.06
N GLU A 524 -96.36 -24.60 -46.24
CA GLU A 524 -97.61 -24.05 -45.72
C GLU A 524 -98.43 -23.39 -46.83
N GLN A 525 -97.80 -22.58 -47.69
CA GLN A 525 -98.43 -22.02 -48.90
C GLN A 525 -98.89 -23.11 -49.87
N ALA A 526 -98.15 -24.20 -50.02
CA ALA A 526 -98.56 -25.33 -50.84
C ALA A 526 -99.78 -26.04 -50.23
N ARG A 527 -99.86 -26.17 -48.90
CA ARG A 527 -101.04 -26.68 -48.21
C ARG A 527 -102.22 -25.74 -48.35
N GLU A 528 -102.02 -24.43 -48.23
CA GLU A 528 -103.06 -23.42 -48.46
C GLU A 528 -103.56 -23.46 -49.90
N LEU A 529 -102.67 -23.51 -50.90
CA LEU A 529 -103.04 -23.67 -52.31
C LEU A 529 -103.79 -24.97 -52.55
N GLU A 530 -103.44 -26.06 -51.87
CA GLU A 530 -104.18 -27.32 -51.99
C GLU A 530 -105.55 -27.27 -51.30
N VAL A 531 -105.67 -26.57 -50.16
CA VAL A 531 -106.96 -26.25 -49.53
C VAL A 531 -107.80 -25.35 -50.43
N GLN A 532 -107.18 -24.36 -51.07
CA GLN A 532 -107.82 -23.43 -51.99
C GLN A 532 -108.25 -24.13 -53.27
N ARG A 533 -107.47 -25.09 -53.79
CA ARG A 533 -107.86 -25.95 -54.91
C ARG A 533 -109.03 -26.87 -54.55
N LYS A 534 -109.07 -27.38 -53.31
CA LYS A 534 -110.23 -28.16 -52.80
C LYS A 534 -111.46 -27.29 -52.61
N LEU A 535 -111.30 -26.05 -52.15
CA LEU A 535 -112.36 -25.05 -52.07
C LEU A 535 -112.85 -24.63 -53.46
N GLU A 536 -111.99 -24.48 -54.46
CA GLU A 536 -112.37 -24.19 -55.84
C GLU A 536 -113.01 -25.39 -56.54
N GLU A 537 -112.60 -26.63 -56.23
CA GLU A 537 -113.30 -27.86 -56.64
C GLU A 537 -114.67 -28.00 -55.96
N GLU A 538 -114.83 -27.51 -54.72
CA GLU A 538 -116.11 -27.46 -53.99
C GLU A 538 -117.00 -26.30 -54.47
N GLN A 539 -116.40 -25.17 -54.87
CA GLN A 539 -117.10 -24.01 -55.45
C GLN A 539 -117.48 -24.24 -56.93
N ALA A 540 -116.78 -25.13 -57.65
CA ALA A 540 -117.14 -25.55 -59.02
C ALA A 540 -118.37 -26.49 -59.06
N SER A 541 -118.90 -26.92 -57.90
CA SER A 541 -120.14 -27.70 -57.76
C SER A 541 -121.39 -26.83 -57.50
N ILE A 542 -121.28 -25.50 -57.38
CA ILE A 542 -122.41 -24.62 -57.06
C ILE A 542 -122.39 -23.37 -57.96
N ASP A 543 -123.23 -23.44 -59.01
CA ASP A 543 -123.90 -22.35 -59.74
C ASP A 543 -123.14 -21.28 -60.55
N LYS A 544 -123.37 -21.35 -61.87
CA LYS A 544 -123.54 -20.22 -62.81
C LYS A 544 -124.87 -19.47 -62.50
N PRO A 545 -125.20 -18.30 -63.10
CA PRO A 545 -124.45 -17.07 -63.39
C PRO A 545 -125.23 -15.74 -63.05
N SER A 546 -124.51 -14.59 -63.03
CA SER A 546 -124.97 -13.22 -63.43
C SER A 546 -126.04 -12.45 -62.59
N PRO A 547 -126.28 -11.11 -62.77
CA PRO A 547 -125.45 -9.97 -63.26
C PRO A 547 -125.70 -8.63 -62.47
N ILE A 548 -125.16 -7.46 -62.96
CA ILE A 548 -125.67 -6.06 -62.76
C ILE A 548 -125.37 -5.41 -61.36
N VAL A 549 -124.87 -4.18 -61.13
CA VAL A 549 -124.68 -2.92 -61.90
C VAL A 549 -123.99 -1.86 -61.02
N ASP A 550 -123.22 -0.93 -61.64
CA ASP A 550 -123.01 0.52 -61.33
C ASP A 550 -122.46 0.96 -59.94
N GLN A 551 -121.70 2.04 -59.73
CA GLN A 551 -121.22 3.21 -60.49
C GLN A 551 -120.36 4.07 -59.51
N VAL A 552 -119.45 4.93 -60.02
CA VAL A 552 -119.16 6.32 -59.51
C VAL A 552 -118.38 6.40 -58.16
N ASP A 553 -117.35 7.21 -57.88
CA ASP A 553 -116.63 8.38 -58.42
C ASP A 553 -115.32 8.50 -57.58
N GLU A 554 -114.15 8.85 -58.12
CA GLU A 554 -113.58 10.22 -58.26
C GLU A 554 -112.80 10.74 -57.02
N VAL A 555 -111.82 11.61 -57.30
CA VAL A 555 -111.07 12.53 -56.41
C VAL A 555 -109.72 11.99 -55.87
N VAL A 556 -108.55 12.21 -56.49
CA VAL A 556 -107.77 13.47 -56.80
C VAL A 556 -106.76 13.84 -55.69
N ASP A 557 -105.62 14.37 -56.14
CA ASP A 557 -104.55 15.15 -55.46
C ASP A 557 -103.34 14.42 -54.85
N ILE A 558 -102.11 14.54 -55.40
CA ILE A 558 -101.20 15.69 -55.70
C ILE A 558 -100.20 15.92 -54.54
N VAL A 559 -98.99 16.37 -54.93
CA VAL A 559 -97.86 16.98 -54.16
C VAL A 559 -96.63 16.03 -54.04
N ALA A 560 -95.67 16.09 -54.97
CA ALA A 560 -94.53 17.04 -55.13
C ALA A 560 -93.24 16.48 -54.52
N LEU A 561 -92.20 16.19 -55.33
CA LEU A 561 -91.08 17.09 -55.68
C LEU A 561 -90.31 17.68 -54.48
N ASP A 562 -89.09 17.19 -54.25
CA ASP A 562 -87.89 18.03 -54.30
C ASP A 562 -86.69 17.15 -54.72
N LYS A 563 -86.03 17.40 -55.87
CA LYS A 563 -84.86 18.29 -56.07
C LYS A 563 -83.70 17.94 -55.12
N LYS A 564 -82.42 17.92 -55.49
CA LYS A 564 -81.61 18.17 -56.68
C LYS A 564 -80.15 17.77 -56.31
N PRO A 565 -79.18 17.83 -57.25
CA PRO A 565 -77.90 17.12 -57.20
C PRO A 565 -76.68 18.06 -57.06
N LYS A 566 -75.48 17.52 -57.37
CA LYS A 566 -74.20 18.20 -57.73
C LYS A 566 -73.27 18.50 -56.54
N LYS A 567 -71.94 18.55 -56.66
CA LYS A 567 -70.95 18.27 -57.71
C LYS A 567 -69.57 18.31 -57.01
N ASN A 568 -68.60 17.64 -57.63
CA ASN A 568 -67.17 17.89 -57.53
C ASN A 568 -66.77 19.38 -57.50
N VAL A 569 -65.59 19.64 -56.91
CA VAL A 569 -64.44 20.42 -57.44
C VAL A 569 -63.76 21.30 -56.34
N LYS A 570 -62.58 20.85 -55.89
CA LYS A 570 -61.25 21.52 -55.77
C LYS A 570 -61.14 23.06 -56.08
N PRO A 571 -59.98 23.74 -55.91
CA PRO A 571 -58.91 23.71 -54.89
C PRO A 571 -58.43 25.15 -54.51
N LYS A 572 -57.21 25.25 -53.91
CA LYS A 572 -56.24 26.39 -53.80
C LYS A 572 -56.33 27.28 -52.55
N THR A 573 -55.27 27.82 -51.93
CA THR A 573 -53.79 27.63 -51.81
C THR A 573 -53.29 28.73 -50.85
N GLY A 574 -52.15 28.53 -50.16
CA GLY A 574 -51.27 29.59 -49.61
C GLY A 574 -51.28 29.70 -48.07
N ILE A 575 -50.25 29.25 -47.32
CA ILE A 575 -48.93 29.87 -47.02
C ILE A 575 -49.12 31.10 -46.09
N ASP A 576 -48.62 31.20 -44.85
CA ASP A 576 -47.25 31.15 -44.28
C ASP A 576 -47.25 30.64 -42.81
N LYS A 577 -46.28 29.82 -42.35
CA LYS A 577 -45.12 30.09 -41.42
C LYS A 577 -45.51 30.80 -40.09
N GLU A 578 -45.06 30.45 -38.88
CA GLU A 578 -43.77 29.94 -38.40
C GLU A 578 -43.85 29.54 -36.90
N ASN A 579 -42.89 28.71 -36.43
CA ASN A 579 -42.35 28.53 -35.05
C ASN A 579 -43.11 27.79 -33.91
N ILE A 580 -42.76 26.50 -33.75
CA ILE A 580 -41.96 25.82 -32.68
C ILE A 580 -42.24 26.08 -31.16
N PRO A 581 -42.10 25.04 -30.30
CA PRO A 581 -42.83 24.78 -29.04
C PRO A 581 -41.90 25.00 -27.80
N PRO A 582 -41.92 24.28 -26.64
CA PRO A 582 -42.85 23.28 -26.04
C PRO A 582 -43.13 23.51 -24.54
N GLN A 583 -43.79 22.54 -23.87
CA GLN A 583 -43.39 21.93 -22.60
C GLN A 583 -44.62 21.44 -21.77
N VAL A 584 -44.76 20.12 -21.58
CA VAL A 584 -44.40 19.36 -20.35
C VAL A 584 -45.45 19.56 -19.22
N ASN A 585 -46.30 18.57 -18.93
CA ASN A 585 -46.01 17.52 -17.95
C ASN A 585 -47.23 16.62 -17.66
N ASN A 586 -46.91 15.35 -17.46
CA ASN A 586 -47.76 14.29 -16.91
C ASN A 586 -48.18 14.59 -15.46
N VAL A 587 -49.40 14.22 -15.08
CA VAL A 587 -49.71 13.53 -13.80
C VAL A 587 -50.99 12.71 -13.99
N VAL A 588 -50.91 11.39 -14.01
CA VAL A 588 -51.98 10.51 -13.49
C VAL A 588 -51.31 9.39 -12.70
N HIS A 589 -51.48 9.45 -11.38
CA HIS A 589 -51.43 8.29 -10.50
C HIS A 589 -52.73 7.51 -10.70
N GLU A 590 -52.67 6.19 -10.91
CA GLU A 590 -53.67 5.33 -10.30
C GLU A 590 -53.17 3.89 -10.10
N THR A 591 -53.65 3.36 -8.99
CA THR A 591 -53.26 2.18 -8.22
C THR A 591 -53.99 0.92 -8.64
N GLN A 592 -53.25 -0.22 -8.66
CA GLN A 592 -53.66 -1.59 -8.25
C GLN A 592 -54.78 -2.30 -9.08
N PRO A 593 -54.89 -3.66 -9.13
CA PRO A 593 -54.65 -4.57 -8.01
C PRO A 593 -54.04 -5.96 -8.29
N GLN A 594 -53.70 -6.59 -7.16
CA GLN A 594 -53.31 -7.98 -7.01
C GLN A 594 -54.46 -8.95 -7.32
N ILE A 595 -54.17 -10.04 -8.04
CA ILE A 595 -55.01 -11.24 -8.07
C ILE A 595 -54.11 -12.48 -7.96
N LYS A 596 -54.33 -13.27 -6.89
CA LYS A 596 -53.83 -14.64 -6.71
C LYS A 596 -54.86 -15.62 -7.29
N VAL A 597 -54.43 -16.60 -8.10
CA VAL A 597 -55.16 -17.86 -8.29
C VAL A 597 -54.17 -19.02 -8.48
N ASN A 598 -54.35 -20.08 -7.70
CA ASN A 598 -53.71 -21.40 -7.83
C ASN A 598 -54.46 -22.24 -8.88
N ALA A 599 -53.76 -23.02 -9.72
CA ALA A 599 -54.15 -24.39 -10.12
C ALA A 599 -53.17 -25.06 -11.11
N THR A 600 -52.62 -26.20 -10.67
CA THR A 600 -52.38 -27.50 -11.37
C THR A 600 -51.86 -27.61 -12.81
N LYS A 601 -50.80 -28.43 -12.93
CA LYS A 601 -50.10 -29.02 -14.10
C LYS A 601 -51.01 -29.61 -15.20
N PRO A 602 -50.45 -29.83 -16.41
CA PRO A 602 -50.17 -31.22 -16.79
C PRO A 602 -48.77 -31.48 -17.38
N LYS A 603 -48.36 -32.74 -17.28
CA LYS A 603 -47.13 -33.36 -17.80
C LYS A 603 -47.08 -33.32 -19.33
N LYS A 604 -45.91 -33.02 -19.91
CA LYS A 604 -45.50 -33.56 -21.21
C LYS A 604 -44.08 -34.11 -21.13
N LYS A 605 -43.95 -35.36 -21.61
CA LYS A 605 -42.71 -36.08 -21.87
C LYS A 605 -42.03 -35.45 -23.08
N THR A 606 -40.73 -35.19 -22.99
CA THR A 606 -39.83 -35.22 -24.15
C THR A 606 -38.53 -35.92 -23.76
N VAL A 607 -38.05 -36.71 -24.70
CA VAL A 607 -37.02 -37.73 -24.62
C VAL A 607 -35.68 -37.11 -25.08
N VAL A 608 -34.63 -37.32 -24.28
CA VAL A 608 -33.21 -37.48 -24.63
C VAL A 608 -32.49 -36.34 -25.37
N GLU A 609 -31.50 -35.73 -24.70
CA GLU A 609 -30.08 -35.86 -25.09
C GLU A 609 -29.18 -35.61 -23.87
N LYS A 610 -28.25 -36.53 -23.62
CA LYS A 610 -27.29 -36.49 -22.51
C LYS A 610 -26.07 -35.68 -22.94
N HIS A 611 -25.64 -34.73 -22.12
CA HIS A 611 -24.24 -34.34 -22.04
C HIS A 611 -23.86 -34.26 -20.56
N ASP A 612 -22.80 -34.99 -20.22
CA ASP A 612 -22.26 -35.18 -18.88
C ASP A 612 -21.74 -33.86 -18.29
N LEU A 613 -22.21 -33.49 -17.11
CA LEU A 613 -21.61 -32.48 -16.25
C LEU A 613 -20.98 -33.19 -15.06
N HIS A 614 -19.69 -32.92 -14.87
CA HIS A 614 -18.88 -33.42 -13.77
C HIS A 614 -19.38 -32.90 -12.42
N GLU A 615 -19.29 -33.82 -11.48
CA GLU A 615 -19.75 -33.85 -10.09
C GLU A 615 -19.01 -32.82 -9.21
N GLU A 616 -19.76 -31.89 -8.60
CA GLU A 616 -19.26 -31.02 -7.53
C GLU A 616 -19.05 -31.84 -6.25
N ALA A 617 -17.78 -32.01 -5.86
CA ALA A 617 -17.41 -32.65 -4.62
C ALA A 617 -17.71 -31.74 -3.41
N ARG A 618 -18.71 -32.16 -2.65
CA ARG A 618 -19.07 -31.68 -1.31
C ARG A 618 -18.06 -32.24 -0.30
N ILE A 619 -17.18 -31.40 0.25
CA ILE A 619 -16.23 -31.80 1.30
C ILE A 619 -16.85 -31.52 2.67
N GLU A 620 -17.04 -32.59 3.46
CA GLU A 620 -17.37 -32.55 4.88
C GLU A 620 -16.14 -32.13 5.73
N PRO A 621 -16.34 -31.46 6.88
CA PRO A 621 -15.23 -31.08 7.75
C PRO A 621 -14.75 -32.29 8.57
N ILE A 622 -13.51 -32.74 8.31
CA ILE A 622 -12.79 -33.69 9.14
C ILE A 622 -12.27 -32.96 10.38
N VAL A 623 -12.86 -33.27 11.54
CA VAL A 623 -12.36 -32.86 12.85
C VAL A 623 -11.26 -33.85 13.27
N HIS A 624 -9.99 -33.45 13.15
CA HIS A 624 -8.89 -34.17 13.79
C HIS A 624 -8.57 -33.58 15.15
N ASN A 625 -8.93 -34.35 16.17
CA ASN A 625 -8.56 -34.18 17.57
C ASN A 625 -7.07 -34.51 17.73
N LEU A 626 -6.21 -33.52 17.98
CA LEU A 626 -4.81 -33.73 18.37
C LEU A 626 -4.55 -33.12 19.75
N GLN A 627 -4.23 -33.99 20.71
CA GLN A 627 -3.82 -33.62 22.06
C GLN A 627 -2.45 -32.92 22.05
N PRO A 628 -2.22 -31.92 22.90
CA PRO A 628 -0.92 -31.27 23.00
C PRO A 628 0.11 -32.16 23.72
N LYS A 629 1.20 -32.49 23.03
CA LYS A 629 2.41 -33.06 23.64
C LYS A 629 3.11 -31.98 24.49
N LYS A 630 3.24 -32.24 25.79
CA LYS A 630 4.07 -31.46 26.72
C LYS A 630 5.54 -31.52 26.27
N VAL A 631 6.07 -30.39 25.81
CA VAL A 631 7.52 -30.21 25.58
C VAL A 631 8.17 -29.82 26.91
N LYS A 632 9.19 -30.58 27.31
CA LYS A 632 10.04 -30.29 28.48
C LYS A 632 11.04 -29.19 28.13
N VAL A 633 11.02 -28.11 28.89
CA VAL A 633 12.02 -27.04 28.87
C VAL A 633 13.34 -27.56 29.48
N PRO A 634 14.49 -27.49 28.78
CA PRO A 634 15.79 -27.72 29.40
C PRO A 634 16.25 -26.48 30.18
N LYS A 635 16.68 -26.70 31.42
CA LYS A 635 17.25 -25.70 32.32
C LYS A 635 18.58 -25.17 31.76
N ALA A 636 18.70 -23.85 31.66
CA ALA A 636 19.94 -23.14 31.37
C ALA A 636 21.00 -23.41 32.46
N LYS A 637 22.15 -23.94 32.05
CA LYS A 637 23.35 -24.04 32.90
C LYS A 637 24.11 -22.72 32.82
N LYS A 638 24.18 -22.00 33.94
CA LYS A 638 25.18 -20.94 34.17
C LYS A 638 26.59 -21.55 34.07
N LYS A 639 27.48 -20.91 33.32
CA LYS A 639 28.93 -21.11 33.41
C LYS A 639 29.68 -19.77 33.49
N PRO A 640 30.88 -19.78 34.06
CA PRO A 640 31.38 -18.69 34.89
C PRO A 640 32.27 -17.69 34.15
N VAL A 641 32.36 -16.53 34.78
CA VAL A 641 33.34 -15.46 34.60
C VAL A 641 34.77 -15.99 34.78
N VAL A 642 35.66 -15.74 33.82
CA VAL A 642 37.12 -15.82 34.00
C VAL A 642 37.81 -14.67 33.26
N GLU A 643 38.38 -13.79 34.08
CA GLU A 643 39.65 -13.06 34.03
C GLU A 643 40.30 -12.57 32.71
N ASN A 644 40.59 -11.26 32.76
CA ASN A 644 41.45 -10.47 31.90
C ASN A 644 42.91 -10.97 31.91
N HIS A 645 43.49 -11.15 30.73
CA HIS A 645 44.90 -10.88 30.50
C HIS A 645 45.04 -9.92 29.32
N GLY A 646 45.61 -8.75 29.61
CA GLY A 646 46.02 -7.77 28.62
C GLY A 646 47.41 -8.11 28.11
N ASP A 647 47.58 -8.02 26.80
CA ASP A 647 48.89 -7.92 26.16
C ASP A 647 48.92 -6.63 25.33
N ALA A 648 49.93 -5.82 25.65
CA ALA A 648 50.26 -4.57 25.00
C ALA A 648 50.82 -4.83 23.59
N ILE A 649 50.30 -4.12 22.59
CA ILE A 649 50.90 -4.03 21.26
C ILE A 649 51.51 -2.63 21.12
N GLU A 650 52.84 -2.59 21.16
CA GLU A 650 53.65 -1.45 20.71
C GLU A 650 53.40 -1.23 19.21
N VAL A 651 52.81 -0.09 18.86
CA VAL A 651 52.73 0.39 17.48
C VAL A 651 53.81 1.44 17.29
N VAL A 652 54.88 1.05 16.60
CA VAL A 652 55.95 1.94 16.13
C VAL A 652 55.43 2.72 14.92
N ILE A 653 55.20 4.03 15.07
CA ILE A 653 54.92 4.95 13.97
C ILE A 653 56.12 5.90 13.80
N HIS A 654 56.79 5.82 12.66
CA HIS A 654 57.78 6.82 12.24
C HIS A 654 57.07 8.04 11.62
N PRO A 655 57.37 9.28 12.05
CA PRO A 655 56.95 10.48 11.34
C PRO A 655 58.01 10.90 10.29
N PRO A 656 57.59 11.51 9.15
CA PRO A 656 58.52 12.10 8.21
C PRO A 656 59.03 13.46 8.70
N ILE A 657 60.33 13.63 8.54
CA ILE A 657 61.12 14.83 8.81
C ILE A 657 60.79 15.91 7.78
N GLN A 658 60.36 17.09 8.24
CA GLN A 658 60.66 18.36 7.57
C GLN A 658 61.07 19.41 8.60
N GLN A 659 62.27 19.96 8.38
CA GLN A 659 62.82 21.12 9.05
C GLN A 659 62.14 22.39 8.53
N VAL A 660 61.98 23.41 9.38
CA VAL A 660 62.62 24.73 9.27
C VAL A 660 61.94 25.74 10.22
N GLU A 661 62.82 26.51 10.87
CA GLU A 661 62.67 27.81 11.53
C GLU A 661 62.09 27.96 12.94
N ALA A 662 62.99 28.42 13.81
CA ALA A 662 62.81 28.90 15.17
C ALA A 662 62.46 30.38 15.18
N ILE A 663 61.52 30.80 16.04
CA ILE A 663 61.45 32.15 16.60
C ILE A 663 61.04 32.06 18.07
N ASP A 664 61.83 32.72 18.92
CA ASP A 664 61.64 33.00 20.35
C ASP A 664 60.23 33.55 20.71
N LYS A 665 59.71 33.18 21.88
CA LYS A 665 59.60 34.10 23.03
C LYS A 665 58.85 33.52 24.26
N GLU A 666 59.43 33.87 25.40
CA GLU A 666 58.82 34.28 26.67
C GLU A 666 58.06 33.27 27.55
N GLN A 667 58.73 32.96 28.66
CA GLN A 667 58.18 32.43 29.91
C GLN A 667 57.22 33.44 30.56
N VAL A 668 56.07 32.95 31.05
CA VAL A 668 55.39 33.50 32.23
C VAL A 668 54.84 32.35 33.08
N HIS A 669 55.39 32.22 34.28
CA HIS A 669 54.86 31.45 35.40
C HIS A 669 53.51 32.02 35.86
N LEU A 670 52.49 31.17 36.03
CA LEU A 670 51.38 31.45 36.94
C LEU A 670 50.81 30.14 37.51
N LYS A 671 51.02 29.99 38.82
CA LYS A 671 50.41 29.01 39.72
C LYS A 671 48.91 29.30 39.90
N LYS A 672 48.09 28.27 40.00
CA LYS A 672 46.77 28.23 40.68
C LYS A 672 46.47 26.74 40.94
N GLU A 673 46.66 26.23 42.15
CA GLU A 673 45.69 26.19 43.26
C GLU A 673 44.39 25.45 42.89
N GLU A 674 44.37 24.15 43.18
CA GLU A 674 43.18 23.32 43.33
C GLU A 674 42.57 23.53 44.73
N PRO A 675 41.24 23.55 44.88
CA PRO A 675 40.61 23.28 46.16
C PRO A 675 40.03 21.85 46.18
N GLN A 676 40.48 21.10 47.19
CA GLN A 676 39.78 19.95 47.75
C GLN A 676 38.38 20.38 48.24
N VAL A 677 37.37 19.55 48.00
CA VAL A 677 36.07 19.65 48.69
C VAL A 677 35.82 18.31 49.38
N ASP A 678 35.68 18.42 50.69
CA ASP A 678 35.47 17.35 51.66
C ASP A 678 34.11 16.66 51.52
N ASP A 679 34.15 15.37 51.83
CA ASP A 679 33.04 14.48 52.13
C ASP A 679 32.17 14.99 53.28
N LEU A 680 30.84 14.91 53.12
CA LEU A 680 29.92 14.86 54.24
C LEU A 680 28.94 13.69 54.07
N HIS A 681 29.08 12.75 55.01
CA HIS A 681 28.12 11.72 55.38
C HIS A 681 26.79 12.32 55.87
N GLU A 682 25.67 11.70 55.50
CA GLU A 682 24.53 11.55 56.41
C GLU A 682 23.94 10.15 56.31
N GLU A 683 23.93 9.46 57.45
CA GLU A 683 23.29 8.17 57.73
C GLU A 683 21.77 8.32 57.93
N GLU A 684 21.02 7.40 57.30
CA GLU A 684 20.04 6.49 57.88
C GLU A 684 19.09 6.95 59.00
N ILE A 685 17.76 6.92 58.73
CA ILE A 685 16.75 6.44 59.69
C ILE A 685 15.67 5.60 58.97
N LEU A 686 15.55 4.35 59.40
CA LEU A 686 14.48 3.38 59.15
C LEU A 686 13.14 3.78 59.80
N ALA A 687 12.02 3.46 59.13
CA ALA A 687 10.80 3.04 59.81
C ALA A 687 10.02 2.02 58.96
N THR A 688 9.93 0.82 59.51
CA THR A 688 9.15 -0.36 59.09
C THR A 688 7.64 -0.07 59.13
N HIS A 689 6.83 -0.84 58.38
CA HIS A 689 5.60 -1.46 58.88
C HIS A 689 5.21 -2.65 57.98
N ASN A 690 5.02 -3.79 58.63
CA ASN A 690 4.74 -5.12 58.13
C ASN A 690 3.29 -5.46 58.51
N VAL A 691 2.44 -5.91 57.59
CA VAL A 691 1.18 -6.61 57.91
C VAL A 691 0.99 -7.75 56.92
N GLN A 692 0.66 -8.90 57.48
CA GLN A 692 0.78 -10.24 56.93
C GLN A 692 -0.62 -10.90 56.90
N ALA A 693 -0.87 -11.66 55.82
CA ALA A 693 -1.80 -12.81 55.70
C ALA A 693 -3.34 -12.53 55.75
N PRO A 694 -4.23 -13.42 55.21
CA PRO A 694 -4.03 -14.86 55.07
C PRO A 694 -4.57 -15.59 53.81
N ILE A 695 -4.20 -16.87 53.79
CA ILE A 695 -4.53 -18.00 52.91
C ILE A 695 -5.91 -18.60 53.26
N HIS A 696 -6.41 -19.48 52.36
CA HIS A 696 -7.55 -20.42 52.39
C HIS A 696 -8.69 -19.99 51.44
N GLU A 697 -9.34 -20.80 50.61
CA GLU A 697 -9.42 -22.25 50.43
C GLU A 697 -10.16 -22.53 49.08
N HIS A 698 -9.95 -23.71 48.49
CA HIS A 698 -10.87 -24.32 47.50
C HIS A 698 -12.24 -24.60 48.16
N PRO A 699 -13.40 -24.59 47.45
CA PRO A 699 -13.82 -25.81 46.75
C PRO A 699 -14.81 -25.66 45.56
N GLU A 700 -14.98 -26.82 44.91
CA GLU A 700 -16.22 -27.39 44.37
C GLU A 700 -16.79 -27.01 42.99
N VAL A 701 -16.87 -28.08 42.20
CA VAL A 701 -17.60 -28.29 40.96
C VAL A 701 -19.09 -28.52 41.30
N ILE A 702 -19.99 -27.72 40.72
CA ILE A 702 -21.43 -27.99 40.74
C ILE A 702 -21.97 -27.88 39.30
N HIS A 703 -22.53 -28.99 38.83
CA HIS A 703 -23.45 -29.06 37.69
C HIS A 703 -24.75 -28.31 38.01
N ASN A 704 -25.27 -27.49 37.08
CA ASN A 704 -26.69 -27.15 37.04
C ASN A 704 -27.17 -26.84 35.61
N ASP A 705 -28.33 -27.40 35.28
CA ASP A 705 -29.12 -27.27 34.06
C ASP A 705 -29.61 -25.84 33.79
N PRO A 706 -29.99 -25.51 32.53
CA PRO A 706 -30.36 -24.15 32.15
C PRO A 706 -31.76 -23.75 32.64
N VAL A 707 -31.80 -22.78 33.55
CA VAL A 707 -33.02 -22.05 33.92
C VAL A 707 -33.27 -20.95 32.89
N ILE A 708 -34.42 -21.04 32.20
CA ILE A 708 -34.93 -19.99 31.30
C ILE A 708 -35.35 -18.79 32.14
N VAL A 709 -34.63 -17.67 32.00
CA VAL A 709 -34.99 -16.36 32.57
C VAL A 709 -35.58 -15.48 31.46
N PRO A 710 -36.77 -14.86 31.65
CA PRO A 710 -37.37 -13.97 30.66
C PRO A 710 -36.56 -12.67 30.48
N PRO A 711 -36.63 -12.05 29.29
CA PRO A 711 -35.68 -11.02 28.87
C PRO A 711 -35.84 -9.75 29.70
N LYS A 712 -34.71 -9.32 30.29
CA LYS A 712 -34.57 -8.07 31.03
C LYS A 712 -34.44 -6.91 30.04
N GLU A 713 -35.24 -5.88 30.25
CA GLU A 713 -35.28 -4.63 29.49
C GLU A 713 -33.86 -4.02 29.37
N ILE A 714 -33.35 -3.95 28.14
CA ILE A 714 -32.02 -3.42 27.82
C ILE A 714 -32.09 -1.89 27.84
N LYS A 715 -31.40 -1.26 28.79
CA LYS A 715 -31.12 0.19 28.74
C LYS A 715 -30.17 0.46 27.56
N PRO A 716 -30.39 1.52 26.77
CA PRO A 716 -29.50 1.85 25.65
C PRO A 716 -28.09 2.14 26.17
N GLU A 717 -27.10 1.46 25.58
CA GLU A 717 -25.69 1.70 25.85
C GLU A 717 -25.31 3.16 25.53
N PRO A 718 -24.44 3.80 26.33
CA PRO A 718 -23.89 5.10 25.99
C PRO A 718 -23.13 4.98 24.65
N LYS A 719 -23.49 5.83 23.69
CA LYS A 719 -22.85 5.89 22.37
C LYS A 719 -21.33 6.03 22.55
N LYS A 720 -20.56 5.05 22.07
CA LYS A 720 -19.10 5.14 21.97
C LYS A 720 -18.74 6.40 21.18
N GLU A 721 -17.90 7.25 21.77
CA GLU A 721 -17.36 8.43 21.11
C GLU A 721 -16.57 7.98 19.87
N VAL A 722 -16.97 8.48 18.70
CA VAL A 722 -16.28 8.24 17.43
C VAL A 722 -15.14 9.26 17.33
N PHE A 723 -13.90 8.77 17.33
CA PHE A 723 -12.72 9.61 17.14
C PHE A 723 -12.66 10.14 15.69
N PRO A 724 -12.30 11.42 15.46
CA PRO A 724 -12.17 11.98 14.12
C PRO A 724 -11.01 11.34 13.32
N GLU A 725 -11.10 11.42 11.99
CA GLU A 725 -10.14 10.86 11.01
C GLU A 725 -8.66 11.16 11.32
N ILE A 726 -7.84 10.12 11.17
CA ILE A 726 -6.41 10.04 11.56
C ILE A 726 -5.56 11.16 10.91
N ASN A 727 -5.86 11.54 9.65
CA ASN A 727 -5.10 12.57 8.92
C ASN A 727 -5.14 13.95 9.58
N ASN A 728 -6.17 14.25 10.37
CA ASN A 728 -6.28 15.54 11.05
C ASN A 728 -5.44 15.57 12.34
N ILE A 729 -5.28 14.44 13.03
CA ILE A 729 -4.63 14.37 14.35
C ILE A 729 -3.14 14.72 14.26
N ILE A 730 -2.46 14.32 13.20
CA ILE A 730 -1.01 14.53 13.02
C ILE A 730 -0.69 16.00 12.78
N TYR A 731 -1.41 16.64 11.84
CA TYR A 731 -1.28 18.08 11.62
C TYR A 731 -1.56 18.87 12.90
N LYS A 732 -2.61 18.49 13.63
CA LYS A 732 -2.98 19.10 14.92
C LYS A 732 -1.90 18.90 15.98
N ARG A 733 -1.27 17.73 16.04
CA ARG A 733 -0.13 17.44 16.95
C ARG A 733 1.09 18.28 16.60
N SER A 734 1.42 18.40 15.32
CA SER A 734 2.53 19.24 14.84
C SER A 734 2.33 20.71 15.18
N GLU A 735 1.16 21.28 14.87
CA GLU A 735 0.86 22.67 15.22
C GLU A 735 0.80 22.87 16.74
N PHE A 736 0.26 21.91 17.51
CA PHE A 736 0.32 21.97 18.97
C PHE A 736 1.77 22.03 19.47
N ASN A 737 2.64 21.13 19.00
CA ASN A 737 4.06 21.08 19.38
C ASN A 737 4.79 22.39 19.05
N LYS A 738 4.52 22.97 17.87
CA LYS A 738 5.06 24.27 17.47
C LYS A 738 4.66 25.38 18.45
N ARG A 739 3.40 25.43 18.87
CA ARG A 739 2.93 26.41 19.87
C ARG A 739 3.53 26.16 21.26
N MET A 740 3.74 24.89 21.62
CA MET A 740 4.45 24.54 22.86
C MET A 740 5.90 25.03 22.85
N GLN A 741 6.59 24.94 21.70
CA GLN A 741 7.94 25.48 21.53
C GLN A 741 7.98 27.02 21.62
N GLU A 742 7.00 27.70 21.03
CA GLU A 742 6.84 29.15 21.20
C GLU A 742 6.68 29.52 22.69
N LEU A 743 5.86 28.76 23.43
CA LEU A 743 5.67 28.97 24.87
C LEU A 743 6.95 28.72 25.68
N ALA A 744 7.67 27.64 25.39
CA ALA A 744 8.96 27.35 26.03
C ALA A 744 9.96 28.50 25.84
N THR A 745 10.01 29.07 24.64
CA THR A 745 10.88 30.23 24.33
C THR A 745 10.53 31.44 25.18
N GLN A 746 9.23 31.71 25.40
CA GLN A 746 8.78 32.79 26.27
C GLN A 746 9.07 32.55 27.74
N VAL A 747 8.95 31.30 28.20
CA VAL A 747 9.32 30.88 29.56
C VAL A 747 10.81 31.13 29.83
N GLU A 748 11.68 30.75 28.89
CA GLU A 748 13.13 31.01 29.01
C GLU A 748 13.47 32.50 28.91
N SER A 749 12.73 33.29 28.13
CA SER A 749 12.87 34.76 28.11
C SER A 749 12.56 35.38 29.48
N LEU A 750 11.47 34.96 30.16
CA LEU A 750 11.14 35.39 31.52
C LEU A 750 12.23 35.03 32.52
N LYS A 751 12.76 33.80 32.42
CA LYS A 751 13.87 33.32 33.23
C LYS A 751 15.14 34.15 33.03
N GLY A 752 15.49 34.46 31.79
CA GLY A 752 16.63 35.31 31.44
C GLY A 752 16.50 36.73 31.98
N ARG A 753 15.28 37.29 31.98
CA ARG A 753 15.00 38.59 32.61
C ARG A 753 15.09 38.51 34.12
N ARG A 754 14.54 37.46 34.74
CA ARG A 754 14.64 37.21 36.19
C ARG A 754 16.09 37.26 36.66
N TYR A 755 17.01 36.60 35.95
CA TYR A 755 18.44 36.58 36.34
C TYR A 755 19.19 37.91 36.19
N LYS A 756 18.62 38.89 35.50
CA LYS A 756 19.22 40.24 35.37
C LYS A 756 18.88 41.15 36.55
N GLU A 757 17.83 40.82 37.29
CA GLU A 757 17.40 41.59 38.45
C GLU A 757 18.08 41.10 39.74
N PRO A 758 18.42 41.99 40.70
CA PRO A 758 18.92 41.57 42.00
C PRO A 758 17.91 40.69 42.73
N VAL A 759 18.34 39.57 43.30
CA VAL A 759 17.46 38.56 43.95
C VAL A 759 16.49 39.14 44.99
N ASN A 760 16.87 40.24 45.64
CA ASN A 760 16.05 40.91 46.67
C ASN A 760 15.19 42.06 46.13
N SER A 761 15.18 42.32 44.81
CA SER A 761 14.37 43.40 44.23
C SER A 761 12.91 42.98 44.08
N GLU A 762 12.00 43.95 44.15
CA GLU A 762 10.57 43.73 43.89
C GLU A 762 10.34 43.19 42.48
N ASP A 763 11.14 43.65 41.51
CA ASP A 763 11.08 43.20 40.12
C ASP A 763 11.54 41.74 39.95
N TYR A 764 12.55 41.30 40.69
CA TYR A 764 12.94 39.88 40.72
C TYR A 764 11.81 39.00 41.22
N GLN A 765 11.16 39.38 42.34
CA GLN A 765 10.05 38.62 42.91
C GLN A 765 8.86 38.51 41.95
N LYS A 766 8.56 39.61 41.24
CA LYS A 766 7.52 39.63 40.20
C LYS A 766 7.89 38.75 39.02
N LEU A 767 9.13 38.83 38.51
CA LEU A 767 9.60 38.01 37.39
C LEU A 767 9.66 36.54 37.75
N ASP A 768 10.07 36.21 38.98
CA ASP A 768 10.11 34.85 39.49
C ASP A 768 8.71 34.24 39.58
N ALA A 769 7.74 34.98 40.14
CA ALA A 769 6.35 34.55 40.15
C ALA A 769 5.80 34.32 38.74
N ALA A 770 6.08 35.23 37.79
CA ALA A 770 5.65 35.11 36.40
C ALA A 770 6.30 33.91 35.70
N TYR A 771 7.61 33.72 35.85
CA TYR A 771 8.35 32.57 35.32
C TYR A 771 7.79 31.25 35.84
N ASN A 772 7.64 31.12 37.16
CA ASN A 772 7.16 29.88 37.79
C ASN A 772 5.74 29.53 37.32
N LYS A 773 4.86 30.53 37.17
CA LYS A 773 3.50 30.31 36.64
C LYS A 773 3.51 29.93 35.16
N ALA A 774 4.28 30.62 34.32
CA ALA A 774 4.38 30.29 32.89
C ALA A 774 4.98 28.90 32.66
N ASN A 775 6.04 28.54 33.39
CA ASN A 775 6.65 27.20 33.34
C ASN A 775 5.66 26.11 33.75
N LYS A 776 4.89 26.34 34.82
CA LYS A 776 3.84 25.41 35.26
C LYS A 776 2.77 25.20 34.19
N VAL A 777 2.34 26.26 33.48
CA VAL A 777 1.39 26.13 32.35
C VAL A 777 2.00 25.30 31.23
N HIS A 778 3.24 25.59 30.86
CA HIS A 778 3.96 24.82 29.85
C HIS A 778 3.99 23.32 30.18
N ASP A 779 4.41 22.97 31.40
CA ASP A 779 4.53 21.57 31.83
C ASP A 779 3.18 20.84 31.84
N ILE A 780 2.11 21.51 32.30
CA ILE A 780 0.76 20.93 32.31
C ILE A 780 0.26 20.72 30.88
N LEU A 781 0.46 21.69 29.99
CA LEU A 781 0.01 21.60 28.60
C LEU A 781 0.80 20.53 27.83
N ASP A 782 2.12 20.47 27.97
CA ASP A 782 2.95 19.44 27.31
C ASP A 782 2.55 18.03 27.78
N LYS A 783 2.47 17.83 29.10
CA LYS A 783 2.09 16.54 29.69
C LYS A 783 0.70 16.09 29.24
N ASN A 784 -0.30 16.96 29.32
CA ASN A 784 -1.66 16.57 28.94
C ASN A 784 -1.85 16.52 27.42
N GLY A 785 -1.11 17.33 26.65
CA GLY A 785 -1.09 17.26 25.19
C GLY A 785 -0.61 15.90 24.73
N LYS A 786 0.52 15.40 25.27
CA LYS A 786 1.01 14.04 25.00
C LYS A 786 -0.03 12.98 25.30
N LYS A 787 -0.64 13.03 26.51
CA LYS A 787 -1.72 12.11 26.89
C LYS A 787 -2.91 12.17 25.92
N TYR A 788 -3.31 13.37 25.51
CA TYR A 788 -4.44 13.56 24.59
C TYR A 788 -4.13 12.97 23.20
N PHE A 789 -2.96 13.29 22.63
CA PHE A 789 -2.57 12.77 21.33
C PHE A 789 -2.31 11.25 21.33
N ASN A 790 -1.94 10.70 22.49
CA ASN A 790 -1.83 9.25 22.73
C ASN A 790 -3.18 8.59 23.08
N LYS A 791 -4.30 9.35 23.09
CA LYS A 791 -5.65 8.89 23.46
C LYS A 791 -5.77 8.36 24.90
N GLU A 792 -4.85 8.73 25.78
CA GLU A 792 -4.88 8.37 27.21
C GLU A 792 -5.90 9.20 28.00
N ILE A 793 -6.18 10.43 27.55
CA ILE A 793 -7.21 11.29 28.13
C ILE A 793 -8.16 11.81 27.05
N SER A 794 -9.41 12.06 27.43
CA SER A 794 -10.39 12.67 26.54
C SER A 794 -10.03 14.12 26.22
N TYR A 795 -10.56 14.65 25.12
CA TYR A 795 -10.44 16.08 24.81
C TYR A 795 -11.01 16.95 25.93
N ALA A 796 -12.15 16.55 26.52
CA ALA A 796 -12.78 17.29 27.60
C ALA A 796 -11.88 17.39 28.84
N GLU A 797 -11.20 16.30 29.19
CA GLU A 797 -10.23 16.27 30.28
C GLU A 797 -9.00 17.11 29.97
N PHE A 798 -8.43 16.98 28.77
CA PHE A 798 -7.31 17.80 28.33
C PHE A 798 -7.64 19.30 28.40
N LYS A 799 -8.79 19.69 27.84
CA LYS A 799 -9.28 21.08 27.86
C LYS A 799 -9.46 21.60 29.27
N ARG A 800 -10.08 20.81 30.16
CA ARG A 800 -10.26 21.20 31.58
C ARG A 800 -8.91 21.47 32.24
N ASN A 801 -7.94 20.56 32.06
CA ASN A 801 -6.60 20.71 32.64
C ASN A 801 -5.86 21.94 32.06
N ALA A 802 -6.02 22.21 30.76
CA ALA A 802 -5.47 23.39 30.10
C ALA A 802 -6.10 24.69 30.64
N ASP A 803 -7.43 24.74 30.73
CA ASP A 803 -8.16 25.92 31.23
C ASP A 803 -7.81 26.22 32.70
N GLU A 804 -7.76 25.19 33.56
CA GLU A 804 -7.38 25.33 34.97
C GLU A 804 -5.96 25.90 35.12
N ALA A 805 -4.99 25.39 34.33
CA ALA A 805 -3.62 25.88 34.35
C ALA A 805 -3.53 27.35 33.92
N VAL A 806 -4.24 27.74 32.85
CA VAL A 806 -4.23 29.11 32.34
C VAL A 806 -4.93 30.08 33.28
N GLN A 807 -6.04 29.70 33.89
CA GLN A 807 -6.72 30.52 34.90
C GLN A 807 -5.85 30.72 36.15
N ASP A 808 -5.13 29.69 36.60
CA ASP A 808 -4.20 29.78 37.75
C ASP A 808 -3.01 30.73 37.48
N ALA A 809 -2.56 30.84 36.22
CA ALA A 809 -1.42 31.67 35.83
C ALA A 809 -1.80 33.11 35.48
N ARG A 810 -3.00 33.33 34.92
CA ARG A 810 -3.50 34.63 34.44
C ARG A 810 -3.27 35.81 35.41
N PRO A 811 -3.68 35.76 36.70
CA PRO A 811 -3.56 36.93 37.58
C PRO A 811 -2.10 37.35 37.84
N VAL A 812 -1.15 36.43 37.71
CA VAL A 812 0.28 36.74 37.87
C VAL A 812 0.86 37.31 36.58
N LEU A 813 0.51 36.73 35.43
CA LEU A 813 1.03 37.15 34.12
C LEU A 813 0.45 38.49 33.66
N GLU A 814 -0.82 38.80 33.96
CA GLU A 814 -1.45 40.09 33.60
C GLU A 814 -0.84 41.27 34.37
N ASN A 815 -0.44 41.05 35.63
CA ASN A 815 0.12 42.09 36.49
C ASN A 815 1.60 42.40 36.22
N HIS A 816 2.26 41.63 35.35
CA HIS A 816 3.69 41.77 35.07
C HIS A 816 3.97 42.47 33.74
N ARG A 817 4.58 43.67 33.80
CA ARG A 817 5.00 44.41 32.59
C ARG A 817 6.05 43.59 31.82
N GLY A 818 5.66 43.09 30.65
CA GLY A 818 6.48 42.24 29.80
C GLY A 818 6.30 40.73 29.98
N ALA A 819 5.33 40.25 30.78
CA ALA A 819 4.84 38.86 30.67
C ALA A 819 3.64 38.75 29.72
N LYS A 820 3.22 39.88 29.13
CA LYS A 820 2.12 39.98 28.17
C LYS A 820 2.35 39.11 26.93
N GLU A 821 3.59 39.02 26.45
CA GLU A 821 3.96 38.19 25.29
C GLU A 821 3.80 36.69 25.60
N ALA A 822 4.22 36.24 26.79
CA ALA A 822 3.99 34.88 27.25
C ALA A 822 2.48 34.57 27.38
N LEU A 823 1.69 35.51 27.91
CA LEU A 823 0.24 35.38 28.01
C LEU A 823 -0.44 35.31 26.64
N GLU A 824 0.03 36.07 25.65
CA GLU A 824 -0.47 36.02 24.27
C GLU A 824 -0.21 34.65 23.61
N VAL A 825 0.98 34.07 23.80
CA VAL A 825 1.28 32.71 23.31
C VAL A 825 0.41 31.66 24.03
N ILE A 826 0.25 31.75 25.35
CA ILE A 826 -0.64 30.85 26.12
C ILE A 826 -2.08 30.94 25.60
N LEU A 827 -2.58 32.15 25.37
CA LEU A 827 -3.93 32.36 24.83
C LEU A 827 -4.06 31.78 23.41
N ASN A 828 -3.04 31.91 22.56
CA ASN A 828 -3.03 31.32 21.23
C ASN A 828 -3.04 29.78 21.28
N VAL A 829 -2.33 29.15 22.22
CA VAL A 829 -2.39 27.70 22.45
C VAL A 829 -3.83 27.32 22.80
N VAL A 830 -4.46 27.99 23.78
CA VAL A 830 -5.85 27.72 24.18
C VAL A 830 -6.84 27.96 23.04
N LEU A 831 -6.67 29.02 22.25
CA LEU A 831 -7.53 29.32 21.10
C LEU A 831 -7.42 28.23 20.03
N PHE A 832 -6.18 27.79 19.74
CA PHE A 832 -5.93 26.67 18.84
C PHE A 832 -6.64 25.40 19.35
N LEU A 833 -6.53 25.09 20.64
CA LEU A 833 -7.24 23.97 21.27
C LEU A 833 -8.77 24.09 21.14
N ALA A 834 -9.34 25.29 21.23
CA ALA A 834 -10.77 25.52 21.00
C ALA A 834 -11.17 25.29 19.53
N VAL A 835 -10.30 25.64 18.57
CA VAL A 835 -10.47 25.32 17.14
C VAL A 835 -10.42 23.81 16.91
N LEU A 836 -9.57 23.07 17.64
CA LEU A 836 -9.54 21.60 17.58
C LEU A 836 -10.90 20.99 17.96
N ALA A 837 -11.53 21.47 19.04
CA ALA A 837 -12.89 21.07 19.44
C ALA A 837 -13.92 21.31 18.33
N ARG A 838 -13.86 22.50 17.72
CA ARG A 838 -14.82 22.93 16.70
C ARG A 838 -14.77 22.04 15.46
N SER A 839 -13.60 21.57 15.08
CA SER A 839 -13.43 20.64 13.96
C SER A 839 -13.90 19.20 14.26
N ALA A 840 -14.04 18.83 15.54
CA ALA A 840 -14.51 17.51 15.96
C ALA A 840 -16.04 17.46 16.20
N TRP A 841 -16.68 18.61 16.42
CA TRP A 841 -18.13 18.71 16.67
C TRP A 841 -18.83 19.63 15.65
N ASN A 842 -19.36 19.06 14.58
CA ASN A 842 -20.35 19.72 13.74
C ASN A 842 -21.72 19.75 14.45
N GLY A 843 -21.96 20.76 15.31
CA GLY A 843 -23.29 21.00 15.88
C GLY A 843 -23.33 21.98 17.05
N LYS A 844 -23.84 23.20 16.79
CA LYS A 844 -24.36 24.25 17.71
C LYS A 844 -24.09 24.11 19.23
N MET A 845 -23.40 25.10 19.82
CA MET A 845 -24.00 26.08 20.76
C MET A 845 -22.97 27.10 21.30
N THR A 846 -23.53 28.30 21.56
CA THR A 846 -23.15 29.49 22.37
C THR A 846 -21.70 29.72 22.84
N PHE A 847 -21.11 30.82 22.37
CA PHE A 847 -19.85 31.39 22.85
C PHE A 847 -19.99 32.17 24.17
N PHE A 848 -18.95 32.06 24.99
CA PHE A 848 -18.63 32.97 26.08
C PHE A 848 -18.37 34.39 25.55
N LYS A 849 -18.94 35.40 26.22
CA LYS A 849 -18.44 36.78 26.10
C LYS A 849 -17.15 36.90 26.91
N VAL A 850 -16.04 37.17 26.24
CA VAL A 850 -14.78 37.59 26.85
C VAL A 850 -14.45 38.98 26.29
N ASP A 851 -14.64 40.02 27.10
CA ASP A 851 -14.30 41.40 26.74
C ASP A 851 -12.78 41.61 26.87
N THR A 852 -12.04 41.38 25.79
CA THR A 852 -10.68 41.90 25.62
C THR A 852 -10.55 42.61 24.28
N GLU A 853 -9.73 43.66 24.21
CA GLU A 853 -9.48 44.42 22.96
C GLU A 853 -8.92 43.54 21.83
N SER A 854 -8.15 42.50 22.15
CA SER A 854 -7.60 41.56 21.17
C SER A 854 -8.69 40.67 20.57
N VAL A 855 -9.69 40.27 21.35
CA VAL A 855 -10.87 39.52 20.87
C VAL A 855 -11.75 40.39 19.98
N LYS A 856 -11.93 41.68 20.31
CA LYS A 856 -12.66 42.65 19.45
C LYS A 856 -12.02 42.82 18.07
N LYS A 857 -10.68 42.75 17.98
CA LYS A 857 -9.95 42.82 16.70
C LYS A 857 -10.09 41.54 15.88
N VAL A 858 -10.08 40.38 16.53
CA VAL A 858 -10.29 39.08 15.86
C VAL A 858 -11.74 38.92 15.39
N ASP A 859 -12.72 39.35 16.20
CA ASP A 859 -14.13 39.37 15.83
C ASP A 859 -14.39 40.30 14.63
N ALA A 860 -13.73 41.46 14.58
CA ALA A 860 -13.83 42.38 13.43
C ALA A 860 -13.23 41.78 12.14
N VAL A 861 -12.15 41.00 12.24
CA VAL A 861 -11.55 40.29 11.10
C VAL A 861 -12.46 39.14 10.63
N VAL A 862 -13.01 38.35 11.56
CA VAL A 862 -13.96 37.27 11.25
C VAL A 862 -15.26 37.81 10.64
N GLU A 863 -15.77 38.94 11.14
CA GLU A 863 -16.95 39.61 10.58
C GLU A 863 -16.68 40.20 9.19
N SER A 864 -15.46 40.69 8.92
CA SER A 864 -15.05 41.17 7.59
C SER A 864 -14.93 40.03 6.57
N VAL A 865 -14.48 38.85 6.99
CA VAL A 865 -14.39 37.65 6.15
C VAL A 865 -15.78 37.08 5.86
N ASN A 866 -16.68 37.07 6.84
CA ASN A 866 -18.07 36.62 6.65
C ASN A 866 -18.89 37.57 5.75
N LYS A 867 -18.57 38.87 5.71
CA LYS A 867 -19.17 39.83 4.76
C LYS A 867 -18.57 39.77 3.35
N ALA A 868 -17.39 39.15 3.20
CA ALA A 868 -16.68 39.03 1.93
C ALA A 868 -16.94 37.71 1.19
N ALA A 869 -17.64 36.74 1.79
CA ALA A 869 -18.01 35.49 1.15
C ALA A 869 -19.29 35.65 0.31
N PRO A 870 -19.26 35.33 -1.01
CA PRO A 870 -20.49 35.29 -1.82
C PRO A 870 -21.37 34.12 -1.35
N GLY A 871 -22.65 34.41 -1.13
CA GLY A 871 -23.60 33.50 -0.49
C GLY A 871 -23.75 32.15 -1.21
N ALA A 872 -23.70 31.09 -0.40
CA ALA A 872 -24.20 29.75 -0.68
C ALA A 872 -25.11 29.33 0.48
#